data_AF-A0A954QXF9-F1
#
_entry.id   AF-A0A954QXF9-F1
#
_cell.length_a   1.000
_cell.length_b   1.000
_cell.length_c   1.000
_cell.angle_alpha   90.00
_cell.angle_beta   90.00
_cell.angle_gamma   90.00
#
_symmetry.space_group_name_H-M   'P 1'
#
loop_
_entity.id
_entity.type
_entity.pdbx_description
1 polymer ?
#
loop_
_entity_poly.entity_id
_entity_poly.type
_entity_poly.pdbx_seq_one_letter_code
_entity_poly.pdbx_strand_id
1 'polypeptide(L)'
;IARDNAGPFITINANSLTHEVIGDYGRSTGTVDRVAGFDANHGPLVRLNRLDNNGVNGMVVRGEVLTTESIWDDTDIVHVLTNNYDNGAFGGRFDEVVIPNFHAFGGLRLQSSPVESLVVKLDGAGPEGNAYNTNPTNGAGFTATGRYGEIQDRIGGMLHIVGQPGFPVVLTSLQDDSVGAGVRPDDTPQVDTNNNGNQRPSSNDWRSIRLDQYSHDRNVEIILEQESAEATAPGSNATAVTAQFLGELSGDEQSGDDNLRRGFEIHGLLNESNDVDTYSFIGEAGTEVWIDVDRTTYTLDTVIELLDASGNVLARSDSSLDETLDPSLIYTANSFPADQANSMQKSPAPYAPENASGLPKDFGSINSRDAGMRILLDGNAGTRTTYHVRVRSKDALTSGPYEMQIRTREADEFPGSTVRFADIRYAMTGIEVIGLPAHSPLLGEAAEDEVTDGFLANNDSFFPNAITPGQRPQILGNLFDTDRAVLSVAGELSSRGDIDFYEVSLDYVNLDAQSPVSHGSMVFDVDYADSLVRPNSSVYVFDSSGQLLLVGRDSNIAEDRPGPLNGSDLADLSRGSVGPGDPFIGPVAMPAGENYYVAVVSNDRIPAVLNNDNVRLEPLNTVRRIAEDHIDKPGFSTAEPPVVEELFDPTFVGAGTNRWHVTSNRASNPGHGLDPVFDGSRPGGGSGSTQVDLEPNDTLATAQNIDTGPWTLAFSPDIGDFVSNTSTLIPHTTVQGTGNGTFDIFSFTVTTPGSFGIFDIDYGDTGPADPSSVDTTLRIYDSAGNSIRSSSLSSTSSGQGGSTSVNDAYIQHTFTTPGTYYVEVGQWPFDPLAAGATYTLNV
;
A
#
# COMPACT_ATOMS: atom_id res chain seq x y z
N ILE A 1 7.58 13.31 -46.71
CA ILE A 1 8.38 14.55 -46.76
C ILE A 1 7.55 15.69 -46.21
N ALA A 2 8.00 16.37 -45.16
CA ALA A 2 7.36 17.55 -44.59
C ALA A 2 8.39 18.68 -44.42
N ARG A 3 8.08 19.87 -44.94
CA ARG A 3 8.98 21.02 -44.89
C ARG A 3 8.26 22.35 -44.89
N ASP A 4 8.97 23.38 -44.43
CA ASP A 4 8.54 24.79 -44.44
C ASP A 4 7.25 25.05 -43.63
N ASN A 5 6.96 24.20 -42.63
CA ASN A 5 5.81 24.39 -41.75
C ASN A 5 6.16 25.27 -40.55
N ALA A 6 5.23 26.13 -40.13
CA ALA A 6 5.42 27.02 -38.98
C ALA A 6 5.37 26.30 -37.62
N GLY A 7 4.78 25.10 -37.56
CA GLY A 7 4.63 24.28 -36.35
C GLY A 7 5.52 23.04 -36.35
N PRO A 8 5.42 22.20 -35.29
CA PRO A 8 6.05 20.88 -35.28
C PRO A 8 5.48 19.99 -36.38
N PHE A 9 6.25 18.99 -36.82
CA PHE A 9 5.79 18.01 -37.81
C PHE A 9 4.63 17.17 -37.25
N ILE A 10 4.80 16.62 -36.04
CA ILE A 10 3.77 15.87 -35.30
C ILE A 10 3.67 16.46 -33.90
N THR A 11 2.45 16.55 -33.38
CA THR A 11 2.19 16.75 -31.95
C THR A 11 1.29 15.63 -31.46
N ILE A 12 1.73 14.95 -30.41
CA ILE A 12 1.06 13.78 -29.87
C ILE A 12 1.08 13.82 -28.33
N ASN A 13 0.12 13.14 -27.73
CA ASN A 13 0.05 12.92 -26.28
C ASN A 13 0.88 11.69 -25.91
N ALA A 14 1.57 11.69 -24.76
CA ALA A 14 2.31 10.52 -24.29
C ALA A 14 1.42 9.25 -24.21
N ASN A 15 0.17 9.39 -23.77
CA ASN A 15 -0.85 8.34 -23.73
C ASN A 15 -1.30 7.83 -25.11
N SER A 16 -0.87 8.46 -26.21
CA SER A 16 -1.17 7.99 -27.57
C SER A 16 -0.05 7.13 -28.17
N LEU A 17 1.15 7.13 -27.59
CA LEU A 17 2.24 6.21 -27.95
C LEU A 17 2.05 4.90 -27.18
N THR A 18 0.98 4.17 -27.49
CA THR A 18 0.50 3.01 -26.72
C THR A 18 1.37 1.77 -26.96
N HIS A 19 1.32 0.81 -26.03
CA HIS A 19 1.97 -0.49 -26.18
C HIS A 19 1.37 -1.39 -27.27
N GLU A 20 0.20 -1.06 -27.83
CA GLU A 20 -0.46 -1.88 -28.83
C GLU A 20 0.40 -2.00 -30.10
N VAL A 21 0.54 -3.22 -30.60
CA VAL A 21 1.27 -3.49 -31.84
C VAL A 21 0.38 -3.14 -33.03
N ILE A 22 0.80 -2.15 -33.81
CA ILE A 22 0.08 -1.64 -34.99
C ILE A 22 1.01 -1.68 -36.20
N GLY A 23 0.77 -2.65 -37.08
CA GLY A 23 1.41 -2.72 -38.40
C GLY A 23 0.68 -1.92 -39.49
N ASP A 24 1.28 -1.85 -40.67
CA ASP A 24 0.62 -1.29 -41.85
C ASP A 24 -0.42 -2.26 -42.41
N TYR A 25 -1.70 -1.92 -42.34
CA TYR A 25 -2.78 -2.71 -42.94
C TYR A 25 -2.88 -2.54 -44.47
N GLY A 26 -2.06 -1.64 -45.04
CA GLY A 26 -2.13 -1.23 -46.42
C GLY A 26 -3.37 -0.38 -46.72
N ARG A 27 -3.66 -0.23 -48.02
CA ARG A 27 -4.78 0.60 -48.47
C ARG A 27 -6.13 0.01 -48.06
N SER A 28 -7.02 0.89 -47.58
CA SER A 28 -8.41 0.55 -47.28
C SER A 28 -9.25 0.18 -48.51
N THR A 29 -8.81 0.55 -49.72
CA THR A 29 -9.48 0.21 -50.99
C THR A 29 -8.45 -0.11 -52.09
N GLY A 30 -8.78 -1.06 -52.96
CA GLY A 30 -7.89 -1.54 -54.02
C GLY A 30 -7.06 -2.74 -53.59
N THR A 31 -5.94 -2.99 -54.29
CA THR A 31 -4.98 -4.03 -53.90
C THR A 31 -4.26 -3.62 -52.62
N VAL A 32 -4.08 -4.56 -51.70
CA VAL A 32 -3.28 -4.37 -50.48
C VAL A 32 -1.88 -3.92 -50.91
N ASP A 33 -1.48 -2.74 -50.41
CA ASP A 33 -0.21 -2.08 -50.67
C ASP A 33 0.37 -1.74 -49.32
N ARG A 34 0.89 -2.79 -48.66
CA ARG A 34 1.46 -2.76 -47.32
C ARG A 34 2.97 -2.62 -47.41
N VAL A 35 3.55 -1.78 -46.56
CA VAL A 35 4.99 -1.71 -46.37
C VAL A 35 5.41 -2.80 -45.38
N ALA A 36 6.18 -3.78 -45.85
CA ALA A 36 6.71 -4.85 -45.01
C ALA A 36 7.83 -4.33 -44.09
N GLY A 37 8.02 -4.99 -42.93
CA GLY A 37 9.10 -4.68 -41.98
C GLY A 37 8.68 -3.80 -40.78
N PHE A 38 7.43 -3.31 -40.75
CA PHE A 38 6.93 -2.45 -39.66
C PHE A 38 5.79 -3.07 -38.86
N ASP A 39 5.73 -4.40 -38.84
CA ASP A 39 4.62 -5.15 -38.26
C ASP A 39 4.68 -5.27 -36.74
N ALA A 40 5.83 -4.93 -36.17
CA ALA A 40 6.12 -4.91 -34.74
C ALA A 40 6.15 -3.49 -34.16
N ASN A 41 5.66 -2.48 -34.88
CA ASN A 41 5.62 -1.10 -34.40
C ASN A 41 4.63 -0.96 -33.25
N HIS A 42 5.03 -0.29 -32.17
CA HIS A 42 4.11 0.05 -31.08
C HIS A 42 3.49 1.44 -31.28
N GLY A 43 2.19 1.55 -31.02
CA GLY A 43 1.46 2.80 -31.18
C GLY A 43 1.39 3.28 -32.64
N PRO A 44 1.25 4.60 -32.90
CA PRO A 44 1.16 5.14 -34.24
C PRO A 44 2.38 4.82 -35.09
N LEU A 45 2.16 4.31 -36.30
CA LEU A 45 3.26 4.02 -37.23
C LEU A 45 3.90 5.30 -37.78
N VAL A 46 5.05 5.68 -37.22
CA VAL A 46 5.84 6.84 -37.65
C VAL A 46 7.19 6.33 -38.18
N ARG A 47 7.27 6.10 -39.50
CA ARG A 47 8.48 5.61 -40.16
C ARG A 47 8.78 6.30 -41.51
N LEU A 48 10.03 6.23 -41.94
CA LEU A 48 10.60 6.73 -43.20
C LEU A 48 10.35 8.24 -43.41
N ASN A 49 10.38 9.00 -42.32
CA ASN A 49 10.13 10.43 -42.33
C ASN A 49 11.30 11.21 -42.91
N ARG A 50 10.98 12.27 -43.66
CA ARG A 50 11.97 13.22 -44.20
C ARG A 50 11.55 14.63 -43.87
N LEU A 51 12.26 15.27 -42.95
CA LEU A 51 11.87 16.53 -42.32
C LEU A 51 12.93 17.60 -42.57
N ASP A 52 12.49 18.80 -42.94
CA ASP A 52 13.40 19.95 -43.09
C ASP A 52 12.68 21.28 -42.89
N ASN A 53 13.36 22.27 -42.31
CA ASN A 53 12.86 23.64 -42.13
C ASN A 53 11.41 23.75 -41.56
N ASN A 54 11.02 22.85 -40.64
CA ASN A 54 9.78 23.01 -39.87
C ASN A 54 10.05 23.82 -38.58
N GLY A 55 9.01 24.21 -37.84
CA GLY A 55 9.18 24.81 -36.51
C GLY A 55 9.89 23.85 -35.55
N VAL A 56 9.53 22.57 -35.60
CA VAL A 56 10.28 21.46 -35.01
C VAL A 56 10.33 20.31 -36.01
N ASN A 57 11.53 19.88 -36.39
CA ASN A 57 11.82 18.74 -37.24
C ASN A 57 11.81 17.44 -36.42
N GLY A 58 10.68 17.17 -35.76
CA GLY A 58 10.50 16.02 -34.88
C GLY A 58 9.05 15.86 -34.43
N MET A 59 8.83 14.89 -33.56
CA MET A 59 7.55 14.62 -32.93
C MET A 59 7.53 15.24 -31.55
N VAL A 60 6.70 16.27 -31.34
CA VAL A 60 6.49 16.85 -30.02
C VAL A 60 5.55 15.94 -29.22
N VAL A 61 6.08 15.32 -28.17
CA VAL A 61 5.31 14.55 -27.21
C VAL A 61 4.94 15.47 -26.05
N ARG A 62 3.64 15.67 -25.85
CA ARG A 62 3.13 16.49 -24.75
C ARG A 62 3.20 15.68 -23.46
N GLY A 63 3.72 16.31 -22.41
CA GLY A 63 3.71 15.73 -21.07
C GLY A 63 2.29 15.51 -20.58
N GLU A 64 2.11 14.53 -19.72
CA GLU A 64 0.87 14.22 -19.00
C GLU A 64 1.12 13.11 -17.98
N VAL A 65 0.12 12.82 -17.15
CA VAL A 65 0.10 11.61 -16.34
C VAL A 65 -0.32 10.43 -17.24
N LEU A 66 0.48 9.37 -17.25
CA LEU A 66 0.16 8.17 -18.01
C LEU A 66 -1.04 7.45 -17.39
N THR A 67 -1.98 7.06 -18.24
CA THR A 67 -3.16 6.26 -17.90
C THR A 67 -3.17 4.89 -18.59
N THR A 68 -2.15 4.62 -19.40
CA THR A 68 -1.92 3.36 -20.11
C THR A 68 -0.41 3.14 -20.23
N GLU A 69 0.00 1.95 -20.63
CA GLU A 69 1.40 1.67 -20.98
C GLU A 69 1.78 2.41 -22.26
N SER A 70 2.91 3.12 -22.21
CA SER A 70 3.46 3.84 -23.36
C SER A 70 4.82 3.29 -23.78
N ILE A 71 5.00 3.08 -25.08
CA ILE A 71 6.25 2.57 -25.67
C ILE A 71 6.70 3.54 -26.76
N TRP A 72 7.95 4.00 -26.66
CA TRP A 72 8.58 4.87 -27.66
C TRP A 72 9.68 4.05 -28.32
N ASP A 73 9.46 3.72 -29.59
CA ASP A 73 10.37 2.88 -30.40
C ASP A 73 10.73 3.51 -31.75
N ASP A 74 10.19 4.69 -32.07
CA ASP A 74 10.41 5.34 -33.38
C ASP A 74 11.84 5.94 -33.47
N THR A 75 12.79 5.12 -33.91
CA THR A 75 14.22 5.48 -34.03
C THR A 75 14.55 6.45 -35.17
N ASP A 76 13.63 6.66 -36.12
CA ASP A 76 13.84 7.52 -37.28
C ASP A 76 13.27 8.94 -37.15
N ILE A 77 12.79 9.30 -35.96
CA ILE A 77 12.29 10.63 -35.63
C ILE A 77 12.72 11.04 -34.22
N VAL A 78 13.04 12.32 -34.05
CA VAL A 78 13.34 12.87 -32.72
C VAL A 78 12.04 13.07 -31.96
N HIS A 79 11.94 12.46 -30.78
CA HIS A 79 10.88 12.75 -29.81
C HIS A 79 11.26 14.01 -29.04
N VAL A 80 10.37 14.98 -28.92
CA VAL A 80 10.62 16.26 -28.25
C VAL A 80 9.64 16.46 -27.11
N LEU A 81 10.14 16.48 -25.88
CA LEU A 81 9.36 16.81 -24.68
C LEU A 81 9.67 18.27 -24.28
N THR A 82 8.67 19.14 -24.35
CA THR A 82 8.87 20.58 -24.10
C THR A 82 7.61 21.25 -23.57
N ASN A 83 7.81 22.30 -22.79
CA ASN A 83 6.76 23.16 -22.28
C ASN A 83 6.33 24.30 -23.24
N ASN A 84 7.05 24.47 -24.35
CA ASN A 84 6.81 25.58 -25.29
C ASN A 84 5.47 25.50 -26.04
N TYR A 85 4.88 24.30 -26.13
CA TYR A 85 3.61 24.07 -26.83
C TYR A 85 2.42 23.93 -25.87
N ASP A 86 2.65 24.12 -24.57
CA ASP A 86 1.59 24.12 -23.57
C ASP A 86 1.00 25.53 -23.42
N ASN A 87 -0.04 25.79 -24.20
CA ASN A 87 -0.80 27.02 -24.08
C ASN A 87 -1.79 26.81 -22.92
N GLY A 88 -1.43 27.25 -21.71
CA GLY A 88 -2.19 27.10 -20.46
C GLY A 88 -3.63 27.67 -20.43
N ALA A 89 -4.25 27.90 -21.59
CA ALA A 89 -5.65 28.24 -21.77
C ALA A 89 -6.62 27.10 -21.36
N PHE A 90 -6.15 25.85 -21.22
CA PHE A 90 -6.98 24.69 -20.89
C PHE A 90 -6.57 23.93 -19.61
N GLY A 91 -5.80 24.56 -18.71
CA GLY A 91 -5.79 24.16 -17.29
C GLY A 91 -4.80 23.09 -16.84
N GLY A 92 -3.95 22.53 -17.70
CA GLY A 92 -2.79 21.73 -17.30
C GLY A 92 -1.56 22.21 -18.04
N ARG A 93 -0.48 22.54 -17.32
CA ARG A 93 0.86 22.67 -17.89
C ARG A 93 1.62 21.39 -17.56
N PHE A 94 1.71 20.47 -18.50
CA PHE A 94 2.50 19.25 -18.28
C PHE A 94 3.77 19.33 -19.10
N ASP A 95 4.82 19.77 -18.40
CA ASP A 95 6.16 19.89 -18.95
C ASP A 95 6.88 18.52 -18.87
N GLU A 96 6.36 17.57 -18.11
CA GLU A 96 6.92 16.25 -17.83
C GLU A 96 5.94 15.10 -18.12
N VAL A 97 6.47 13.88 -18.23
CA VAL A 97 5.67 12.65 -18.24
C VAL A 97 5.71 12.02 -16.85
N VAL A 98 4.54 11.88 -16.23
CA VAL A 98 4.40 11.26 -14.90
C VAL A 98 3.87 9.84 -15.08
N ILE A 99 4.59 8.86 -14.54
CA ILE A 99 4.24 7.44 -14.58
C ILE A 99 3.76 7.05 -13.16
N PRO A 100 2.45 6.95 -12.93
CA PRO A 100 1.88 6.54 -11.64
C PRO A 100 1.89 5.01 -11.49
N ASN A 101 1.24 4.50 -10.43
CA ASN A 101 1.02 3.07 -10.20
C ASN A 101 0.58 2.33 -11.47
N PHE A 102 1.07 1.11 -11.62
CA PHE A 102 0.53 0.16 -12.57
C PHE A 102 -0.89 -0.25 -12.15
N HIS A 103 -1.79 -0.36 -13.12
CA HIS A 103 -3.16 -0.83 -12.93
C HIS A 103 -3.39 -2.11 -13.74
N ALA A 104 -4.09 -2.02 -14.88
CA ALA A 104 -4.16 -3.11 -15.85
C ALA A 104 -3.06 -2.99 -16.92
N PHE A 105 -2.76 -1.74 -17.28
CA PHE A 105 -1.64 -1.33 -18.13
C PHE A 105 -1.01 -0.11 -17.47
N GLY A 106 0.30 0.04 -17.59
CA GLY A 106 1.03 1.16 -17.01
C GLY A 106 2.53 1.01 -17.21
N GLY A 107 3.25 2.12 -17.05
CA GLY A 107 4.67 2.19 -17.31
C GLY A 107 5.01 2.94 -18.60
N LEU A 108 6.27 3.36 -18.70
CA LEU A 108 6.85 3.97 -19.87
C LEU A 108 8.10 3.21 -20.28
N ARG A 109 8.16 2.78 -21.54
CA ARG A 109 9.35 2.19 -22.14
C ARG A 109 9.89 3.05 -23.27
N LEU A 110 11.10 3.55 -23.09
CA LEU A 110 11.92 4.15 -24.13
C LEU A 110 12.92 3.09 -24.60
N GLN A 111 12.78 2.63 -25.84
CA GLN A 111 13.62 1.56 -26.36
C GLN A 111 14.29 1.94 -27.68
N SER A 112 15.56 1.57 -27.81
CA SER A 112 16.25 1.61 -29.10
C SER A 112 16.12 0.26 -29.82
N SER A 113 16.51 0.21 -31.09
CA SER A 113 16.63 -1.05 -31.82
C SER A 113 18.08 -1.55 -31.81
N PRO A 114 18.34 -2.81 -32.20
CA PRO A 114 19.70 -3.33 -32.33
C PRO A 114 20.55 -2.66 -33.43
N VAL A 115 19.93 -1.80 -34.26
CA VAL A 115 20.56 -1.15 -35.41
C VAL A 115 20.44 0.37 -35.40
N GLU A 116 19.62 0.95 -34.51
CA GLU A 116 19.34 2.39 -34.46
C GLU A 116 19.05 2.87 -33.03
N SER A 117 19.55 4.06 -32.71
CA SER A 117 19.30 4.74 -31.43
C SER A 117 17.93 5.42 -31.40
N LEU A 118 17.25 5.37 -30.26
CA LEU A 118 16.12 6.25 -29.98
C LEU A 118 16.65 7.61 -29.50
N VAL A 119 16.11 8.71 -30.03
CA VAL A 119 16.54 10.07 -29.64
C VAL A 119 15.37 10.84 -29.05
N VAL A 120 15.52 11.23 -27.78
CA VAL A 120 14.61 12.10 -27.04
C VAL A 120 15.32 13.40 -26.71
N LYS A 121 14.73 14.52 -27.13
CA LYS A 121 15.20 15.87 -26.83
C LYS A 121 14.24 16.59 -25.89
N LEU A 122 14.77 17.21 -24.85
CA LEU A 122 14.00 17.86 -23.79
C LEU A 122 14.30 19.36 -23.73
N ASP A 123 13.28 20.16 -23.45
CA ASP A 123 13.39 21.61 -23.23
C ASP A 123 12.42 22.08 -22.14
N GLY A 124 12.98 22.44 -20.99
CA GLY A 124 12.24 22.90 -19.82
C GLY A 124 13.11 22.79 -18.57
N ALA A 125 13.81 23.87 -18.23
CA ALA A 125 14.71 23.92 -17.07
C ALA A 125 13.99 23.62 -15.74
N GLY A 126 14.69 22.95 -14.83
CA GLY A 126 14.26 22.82 -13.44
C GLY A 126 14.47 24.12 -12.65
N PRO A 127 13.77 24.32 -11.51
CA PRO A 127 13.95 25.51 -10.67
C PRO A 127 15.39 25.62 -10.14
N GLU A 128 16.10 26.68 -10.53
CA GLU A 128 17.48 26.96 -10.09
C GLU A 128 17.57 27.16 -8.56
N GLY A 129 18.60 26.59 -7.93
CA GLY A 129 18.94 26.82 -6.52
C GLY A 129 18.24 25.89 -5.51
N ASN A 130 17.43 24.94 -5.97
CA ASN A 130 16.83 23.93 -5.11
C ASN A 130 17.59 22.60 -5.20
N ALA A 131 18.66 22.47 -4.42
CA ALA A 131 19.45 21.23 -4.36
C ALA A 131 18.65 20.01 -3.84
N TYR A 132 17.46 20.25 -3.29
CA TYR A 132 16.57 19.23 -2.73
C TYR A 132 15.30 19.02 -3.55
N ASN A 133 15.19 19.66 -4.73
CA ASN A 133 14.06 19.55 -5.67
C ASN A 133 12.67 19.49 -4.98
N THR A 134 12.40 20.40 -4.05
CA THR A 134 11.14 20.48 -3.29
C THR A 134 9.92 20.87 -4.15
N ASN A 135 10.08 21.09 -5.45
CA ASN A 135 8.98 21.24 -6.41
C ASN A 135 9.19 20.24 -7.56
N PRO A 136 8.71 18.98 -7.39
CA PRO A 136 9.19 17.82 -8.13
C PRO A 136 8.77 17.77 -9.61
N THR A 137 7.87 18.65 -10.06
CA THR A 137 7.19 18.56 -11.36
C THR A 137 7.43 19.74 -12.30
N ASN A 138 8.27 20.70 -11.91
CA ASN A 138 8.49 21.91 -12.70
C ASN A 138 9.71 21.74 -13.63
N GLY A 139 9.47 21.69 -14.94
CA GLY A 139 10.49 21.47 -15.98
C GLY A 139 10.31 20.13 -16.70
N ALA A 140 10.99 19.97 -17.84
CA ALA A 140 10.87 18.79 -18.69
C ALA A 140 11.65 17.60 -18.14
N GLY A 141 11.01 16.43 -18.12
CA GLY A 141 11.60 15.20 -17.58
C GLY A 141 10.59 14.07 -17.46
N PHE A 142 11.01 13.01 -16.77
CA PHE A 142 10.22 11.83 -16.49
C PHE A 142 10.17 11.60 -14.98
N THR A 143 8.99 11.28 -14.45
CA THR A 143 8.81 10.98 -13.02
C THR A 143 8.08 9.65 -12.88
N ALA A 144 8.79 8.61 -12.46
CA ALA A 144 8.17 7.38 -11.98
C ALA A 144 7.82 7.57 -10.51
N THR A 145 6.55 7.37 -10.17
CA THR A 145 6.03 7.56 -8.81
C THR A 145 4.91 6.57 -8.55
N GLY A 146 4.33 6.63 -7.36
CA GLY A 146 3.21 5.80 -6.97
C GLY A 146 2.37 6.45 -5.89
N ARG A 147 1.21 5.87 -5.64
CA ARG A 147 0.37 6.20 -4.48
C ARG A 147 0.18 4.94 -3.65
N TYR A 148 0.15 5.08 -2.34
CA TYR A 148 -0.20 3.98 -1.48
C TYR A 148 -1.67 3.57 -1.65
N GLY A 149 -1.91 2.28 -1.43
CA GLY A 149 -3.22 1.66 -1.37
C GLY A 149 -3.08 0.33 -0.64
N GLU A 150 -4.19 -0.15 -0.06
CA GLU A 150 -4.23 -1.28 0.90
C GLU A 150 -4.00 -2.66 0.26
N ILE A 151 -3.60 -2.70 -1.03
CA ILE A 151 -3.36 -3.96 -1.74
C ILE A 151 -1.88 -4.34 -1.65
N GLN A 152 -1.64 -5.55 -1.15
CA GLN A 152 -0.31 -6.15 -1.01
C GLN A 152 0.47 -6.18 -2.34
N ASP A 153 -0.23 -6.28 -3.47
CA ASP A 153 0.36 -6.40 -4.82
C ASP A 153 0.47 -5.05 -5.56
N ARG A 154 0.55 -3.93 -4.84
CA ARG A 154 0.66 -2.60 -5.48
C ARG A 154 2.00 -2.46 -6.22
N ILE A 155 1.93 -2.44 -7.54
CA ILE A 155 3.05 -2.15 -8.43
C ILE A 155 3.12 -0.63 -8.69
N GLY A 156 4.24 -0.01 -8.33
CA GLY A 156 4.50 1.42 -8.55
C GLY A 156 4.66 1.77 -10.04
N GLY A 157 4.94 3.04 -10.34
CA GLY A 157 5.26 3.45 -11.70
C GLY A 157 6.58 2.87 -12.19
N MET A 158 6.59 2.37 -13.43
CA MET A 158 7.74 1.72 -14.07
C MET A 158 8.29 2.58 -15.21
N LEU A 159 9.57 2.96 -15.12
CA LEU A 159 10.27 3.63 -16.21
C LEU A 159 11.40 2.73 -16.73
N HIS A 160 11.29 2.31 -17.99
CA HIS A 160 12.30 1.52 -18.69
C HIS A 160 12.96 2.37 -19.77
N ILE A 161 14.24 2.72 -19.58
CA ILE A 161 15.08 3.34 -20.60
C ILE A 161 16.11 2.29 -21.03
N VAL A 162 15.84 1.61 -22.13
CA VAL A 162 16.57 0.40 -22.54
C VAL A 162 17.14 0.57 -23.94
N GLY A 163 18.42 0.93 -24.00
CA GLY A 163 19.17 0.93 -25.25
C GLY A 163 19.74 -0.45 -25.61
N GLN A 164 20.34 -0.54 -26.79
CA GLN A 164 21.05 -1.71 -27.29
C GLN A 164 22.56 -1.44 -27.37
N PRO A 165 23.43 -2.47 -27.29
CA PRO A 165 24.87 -2.29 -27.42
C PRO A 165 25.25 -1.56 -28.72
N GLY A 166 25.88 -0.39 -28.61
CA GLY A 166 26.27 0.46 -29.75
C GLY A 166 25.19 1.42 -30.24
N PHE A 167 23.94 1.22 -29.83
CA PHE A 167 22.78 2.04 -30.18
C PHE A 167 22.01 2.43 -28.91
N PRO A 168 22.47 3.45 -28.16
CA PRO A 168 21.84 3.83 -26.90
C PRO A 168 20.48 4.52 -27.12
N VAL A 169 19.68 4.60 -26.05
CA VAL A 169 18.64 5.64 -25.94
C VAL A 169 19.31 6.95 -25.55
N VAL A 170 19.19 7.98 -26.38
CA VAL A 170 19.81 9.28 -26.13
C VAL A 170 18.78 10.26 -25.58
N LEU A 171 19.05 10.81 -24.39
CA LEU A 171 18.28 11.88 -23.76
C LEU A 171 19.14 13.14 -23.66
N THR A 172 18.78 14.18 -24.41
CA THR A 172 19.59 15.41 -24.50
C THR A 172 18.72 16.66 -24.60
N SER A 173 19.34 17.83 -24.63
CA SER A 173 18.66 19.12 -24.81
C SER A 173 18.10 19.26 -26.23
N LEU A 174 16.97 19.97 -26.38
CA LEU A 174 16.46 20.42 -27.69
C LEU A 174 17.45 21.30 -28.45
N GLN A 175 18.39 21.95 -27.75
CA GLN A 175 19.46 22.76 -28.33
C GLN A 175 20.68 21.94 -28.77
N ASP A 176 20.71 20.63 -28.53
CA ASP A 176 21.83 19.77 -28.89
C ASP A 176 21.76 19.32 -30.36
N ASP A 177 22.45 20.03 -31.25
CA ASP A 177 22.57 19.68 -32.68
C ASP A 177 23.65 18.62 -32.96
N SER A 178 24.27 18.02 -31.94
CA SER A 178 25.25 16.94 -32.14
C SER A 178 24.61 15.57 -32.35
N VAL A 179 23.34 15.43 -31.98
CA VAL A 179 22.55 14.19 -32.08
C VAL A 179 21.22 14.50 -32.77
N GLY A 180 20.72 13.57 -33.57
CA GLY A 180 19.42 13.66 -34.22
C GLY A 180 18.97 12.28 -34.71
N ALA A 181 17.76 12.23 -35.23
CA ALA A 181 17.14 11.04 -35.80
C ALA A 181 16.45 11.40 -37.11
N GLY A 182 16.41 10.45 -38.04
CA GLY A 182 15.87 10.64 -39.37
C GLY A 182 16.77 11.42 -40.32
N VAL A 183 16.24 11.70 -41.52
CA VAL A 183 16.98 12.35 -42.60
C VAL A 183 16.22 13.54 -43.18
N ARG A 184 16.98 14.42 -43.84
CA ARG A 184 16.45 15.53 -44.64
C ARG A 184 16.02 15.03 -46.03
N PRO A 185 15.28 15.83 -46.82
CA PRO A 185 14.91 15.48 -48.19
C PRO A 185 16.10 15.22 -49.12
N ASP A 186 17.31 15.67 -48.77
CA ASP A 186 18.57 15.43 -49.49
C ASP A 186 19.37 14.23 -48.95
N ASP A 187 18.74 13.39 -48.11
CA ASP A 187 19.30 12.20 -47.46
C ASP A 187 20.47 12.49 -46.49
N THR A 188 20.67 13.74 -46.07
CA THR A 188 21.61 14.07 -44.99
C THR A 188 20.94 13.89 -43.61
N PRO A 189 21.70 13.57 -42.54
CA PRO A 189 21.12 13.41 -41.19
C PRO A 189 20.40 14.68 -40.71
N GLN A 190 19.22 14.53 -40.11
CA GLN A 190 18.53 15.66 -39.50
C GLN A 190 18.94 15.80 -38.03
N VAL A 191 19.82 16.77 -37.75
CA VAL A 191 20.33 17.04 -36.39
C VAL A 191 19.78 18.33 -35.77
N ASP A 192 19.35 19.28 -36.62
CA ASP A 192 18.80 20.57 -36.21
C ASP A 192 17.28 20.43 -36.00
N THR A 193 16.92 20.00 -34.79
CA THR A 193 15.55 19.61 -34.45
C THR A 193 14.62 20.82 -34.28
N ASN A 194 15.10 21.94 -33.77
CA ASN A 194 14.31 23.15 -33.54
C ASN A 194 14.55 24.26 -34.58
N ASN A 195 15.31 23.96 -35.64
CA ASN A 195 15.53 24.82 -36.80
C ASN A 195 16.05 26.22 -36.44
N ASN A 196 16.91 26.30 -35.42
CA ASN A 196 17.49 27.56 -34.95
C ASN A 196 18.96 27.75 -35.37
N GLY A 197 19.51 26.78 -36.14
CA GLY A 197 20.90 26.71 -36.55
C GLY A 197 21.84 26.41 -35.37
N ASN A 198 23.13 26.11 -35.65
CA ASN A 198 24.08 25.63 -34.63
C ASN A 198 24.16 26.47 -33.35
N GLN A 199 23.35 26.12 -32.36
CA GLN A 199 23.40 26.60 -30.99
C GLN A 199 24.13 25.57 -30.11
N ARG A 200 24.45 25.95 -28.86
CA ARG A 200 25.14 25.04 -27.93
C ARG A 200 24.24 24.79 -26.72
N PRO A 201 24.01 23.52 -26.35
CA PRO A 201 23.25 23.18 -25.15
C PRO A 201 23.98 23.60 -23.88
N SER A 202 23.21 23.80 -22.80
CA SER A 202 23.69 24.12 -21.45
C SER A 202 23.22 23.09 -20.43
N SER A 203 23.92 22.99 -19.29
CA SER A 203 23.37 22.25 -18.14
C SER A 203 22.09 22.93 -17.66
N ASN A 204 21.14 22.14 -17.17
CA ASN A 204 19.79 22.58 -16.79
C ASN A 204 18.90 23.02 -17.97
N ASP A 205 19.18 22.55 -19.19
CA ASP A 205 18.24 22.72 -20.31
C ASP A 205 16.95 21.90 -20.08
N TRP A 206 17.04 20.83 -19.27
CA TRP A 206 15.92 20.03 -18.79
C TRP A 206 16.17 19.51 -17.37
N ARG A 207 15.13 19.00 -16.71
CA ARG A 207 15.12 18.68 -15.27
C ARG A 207 15.89 17.40 -14.94
N SER A 208 15.23 16.24 -14.98
CA SER A 208 15.80 14.95 -14.58
C SER A 208 14.96 13.76 -15.02
N ILE A 209 15.56 12.57 -14.95
CA ILE A 209 14.84 11.30 -14.80
C ILE A 209 14.70 11.04 -13.31
N ARG A 210 13.49 11.06 -12.77
CA ARG A 210 13.22 10.91 -11.34
C ARG A 210 12.51 9.59 -11.05
N LEU A 211 13.11 8.80 -10.16
CA LEU A 211 12.54 7.61 -9.56
C LEU A 211 12.23 7.95 -8.09
N ASP A 212 10.96 8.14 -7.81
CA ASP A 212 10.48 8.52 -6.48
C ASP A 212 10.37 7.29 -5.56
N GLN A 213 10.16 7.51 -4.27
CA GLN A 213 10.13 6.46 -3.23
C GLN A 213 9.06 5.38 -3.42
N TYR A 214 8.07 5.62 -4.29
CA TYR A 214 6.99 4.68 -4.62
C TYR A 214 7.01 4.23 -6.08
N SER A 215 8.10 4.52 -6.80
CA SER A 215 8.33 3.88 -8.09
C SER A 215 8.62 2.40 -7.89
N HIS A 216 8.32 1.59 -8.91
CA HIS A 216 8.54 0.16 -8.84
C HIS A 216 10.02 -0.15 -9.06
N ASP A 217 10.59 -0.99 -8.19
CA ASP A 217 12.04 -1.25 -8.10
C ASP A 217 12.36 -2.75 -7.97
N ARG A 218 11.43 -3.61 -8.38
CA ARG A 218 11.58 -5.07 -8.33
C ARG A 218 12.86 -5.52 -9.06
N ASN A 219 13.61 -6.45 -8.46
CA ASN A 219 14.84 -7.01 -9.04
C ASN A 219 14.57 -8.03 -10.17
N VAL A 220 13.75 -7.63 -11.13
CA VAL A 220 13.41 -8.38 -12.35
C VAL A 220 13.94 -7.56 -13.51
N GLU A 221 14.70 -8.20 -14.39
CA GLU A 221 15.38 -7.50 -15.47
C GLU A 221 14.56 -7.52 -16.76
N ILE A 222 14.34 -6.33 -17.33
CA ILE A 222 13.76 -6.20 -18.67
C ILE A 222 14.83 -6.38 -19.75
N ILE A 223 14.56 -7.23 -20.72
CA ILE A 223 15.49 -7.60 -21.78
C ILE A 223 14.77 -7.45 -23.12
N LEU A 224 15.39 -6.71 -24.02
CA LEU A 224 14.96 -6.63 -25.40
C LEU A 224 15.78 -7.64 -26.20
N GLU A 225 15.13 -8.31 -27.13
CA GLU A 225 15.82 -9.14 -28.10
C GLU A 225 16.86 -8.32 -28.89
N GLN A 226 18.03 -8.94 -29.13
CA GLN A 226 19.14 -8.33 -29.86
C GLN A 226 19.07 -8.57 -31.37
N GLU A 227 18.15 -9.42 -31.81
CA GLU A 227 17.85 -9.62 -33.22
C GLU A 227 17.11 -8.41 -33.80
N SER A 228 17.53 -7.98 -35.00
CA SER A 228 16.79 -6.97 -35.76
C SER A 228 15.47 -7.55 -36.25
N ALA A 229 14.39 -6.76 -36.19
CA ALA A 229 13.09 -7.12 -36.78
C ALA A 229 13.16 -7.43 -38.29
N GLU A 230 14.21 -6.95 -38.98
CA GLU A 230 14.46 -7.21 -40.40
C GLU A 230 15.46 -8.36 -40.66
N ALA A 231 15.86 -9.11 -39.63
CA ALA A 231 16.75 -10.25 -39.78
C ALA A 231 16.14 -11.32 -40.71
N THR A 232 16.98 -12.12 -41.36
CA THR A 232 16.48 -13.23 -42.18
C THR A 232 16.39 -14.48 -41.31
N ALA A 233 15.18 -15.03 -41.16
CA ALA A 233 14.95 -16.22 -40.35
C ALA A 233 15.61 -17.50 -40.95
N PRO A 234 16.09 -18.45 -40.11
CA PRO A 234 16.14 -18.38 -38.66
C PRO A 234 17.15 -17.34 -38.17
N GLY A 235 16.78 -16.61 -37.12
CA GLY A 235 17.56 -15.57 -36.52
C GLY A 235 19.00 -15.93 -36.11
N SER A 236 19.77 -14.88 -35.84
CA SER A 236 21.12 -14.91 -35.29
C SER A 236 21.21 -15.63 -33.93
N ASN A 237 20.13 -15.65 -33.16
CA ASN A 237 19.99 -16.31 -31.85
C ASN A 237 19.26 -17.68 -31.92
N ALA A 238 19.12 -18.30 -33.11
CA ALA A 238 18.32 -19.52 -33.29
C ALA A 238 18.87 -20.83 -32.68
N THR A 239 20.06 -20.82 -32.07
CA THR A 239 20.69 -22.04 -31.55
C THR A 239 21.16 -21.86 -30.10
N ALA A 240 21.31 -22.97 -29.36
CA ALA A 240 21.88 -22.93 -28.01
C ALA A 240 23.29 -22.33 -27.96
N VAL A 241 24.07 -22.41 -29.05
CA VAL A 241 25.43 -21.83 -29.12
C VAL A 241 25.41 -20.32 -29.32
N THR A 242 24.40 -19.82 -30.02
CA THR A 242 24.22 -18.39 -30.33
C THR A 242 23.14 -17.73 -29.49
N ALA A 243 22.70 -18.41 -28.43
CA ALA A 243 21.62 -17.95 -27.58
C ALA A 243 21.94 -16.60 -26.95
N GLN A 244 20.94 -15.71 -26.89
CA GLN A 244 21.10 -14.44 -26.19
C GLN A 244 21.20 -14.70 -24.69
N PHE A 245 22.28 -14.23 -24.08
CA PHE A 245 22.48 -14.38 -22.64
C PHE A 245 21.64 -13.35 -21.88
N LEU A 246 20.78 -13.84 -20.99
CA LEU A 246 19.87 -13.04 -20.19
C LEU A 246 20.52 -12.53 -18.90
N GLY A 247 21.30 -13.38 -18.24
CA GLY A 247 21.90 -13.08 -16.95
C GLY A 247 21.92 -14.27 -16.00
N GLU A 248 21.96 -13.95 -14.71
CA GLU A 248 22.01 -14.92 -13.63
C GLU A 248 20.72 -14.86 -12.78
N LEU A 249 20.06 -16.00 -12.57
CA LEU A 249 18.83 -16.15 -11.81
C LEU A 249 19.15 -16.53 -10.35
N SER A 250 18.54 -15.83 -9.39
CA SER A 250 18.56 -16.17 -7.96
C SER A 250 17.69 -17.40 -7.67
N GLY A 251 18.07 -18.22 -6.69
CA GLY A 251 17.26 -19.39 -6.30
C GLY A 251 15.97 -19.03 -5.57
N ASP A 252 15.97 -17.90 -4.86
CA ASP A 252 14.84 -17.43 -4.04
C ASP A 252 14.90 -15.91 -3.83
N GLU A 253 14.03 -15.39 -2.96
CA GLU A 253 14.01 -13.96 -2.67
C GLU A 253 15.27 -13.50 -1.91
N GLN A 254 15.72 -14.27 -0.95
CA GLN A 254 16.77 -13.87 -0.02
C GLN A 254 18.16 -13.88 -0.66
N SER A 255 18.35 -14.71 -1.69
CA SER A 255 19.60 -14.86 -2.44
C SER A 255 19.77 -13.89 -3.60
N GLY A 256 18.77 -13.05 -3.89
CA GLY A 256 18.87 -12.07 -4.98
C GLY A 256 19.75 -10.87 -4.62
N ASP A 257 20.51 -10.39 -5.59
CA ASP A 257 21.40 -9.23 -5.44
C ASP A 257 21.50 -8.44 -6.76
N ASP A 258 22.50 -7.55 -6.87
CA ASP A 258 22.73 -6.73 -8.06
C ASP A 258 23.15 -7.54 -9.30
N ASN A 259 23.64 -8.77 -9.11
CA ASN A 259 24.03 -9.71 -10.16
C ASN A 259 22.97 -10.81 -10.37
N LEU A 260 22.40 -11.34 -9.29
CA LEU A 260 21.40 -12.39 -9.26
C LEU A 260 20.00 -11.80 -9.31
N ARG A 261 19.38 -11.87 -10.48
CA ARG A 261 18.01 -11.38 -10.72
C ARG A 261 16.98 -12.36 -10.21
N ARG A 262 15.81 -11.86 -9.78
CA ARG A 262 14.62 -12.66 -9.44
C ARG A 262 14.02 -13.35 -10.66
N GLY A 263 14.17 -12.71 -11.80
CA GLY A 263 13.58 -13.12 -13.05
C GLY A 263 13.95 -12.18 -14.18
N PHE A 264 13.48 -12.54 -15.36
CA PHE A 264 13.69 -11.83 -16.60
C PHE A 264 12.34 -11.66 -17.29
N GLU A 265 12.08 -10.47 -17.83
CA GLU A 265 11.00 -10.22 -18.78
C GLU A 265 11.64 -9.91 -20.13
N ILE A 266 11.43 -10.80 -21.09
CA ILE A 266 12.05 -10.76 -22.41
C ILE A 266 11.00 -10.31 -23.42
N HIS A 267 11.31 -9.26 -24.17
CA HIS A 267 10.48 -8.78 -25.28
C HIS A 267 11.14 -9.21 -26.58
N GLY A 268 10.51 -10.16 -27.28
CA GLY A 268 11.02 -10.76 -28.51
C GLY A 268 10.03 -10.68 -29.67
N LEU A 269 10.53 -10.99 -30.87
CA LEU A 269 9.80 -10.94 -32.12
C LEU A 269 10.20 -12.12 -33.00
N LEU A 270 9.27 -13.06 -33.18
CA LEU A 270 9.36 -14.02 -34.27
C LEU A 270 8.99 -13.30 -35.55
N ASN A 271 9.97 -12.90 -36.35
CA ASN A 271 9.73 -11.98 -37.47
C ASN A 271 9.19 -12.69 -38.73
N GLU A 272 9.55 -13.95 -38.92
CA GLU A 272 9.03 -14.86 -39.94
C GLU A 272 8.52 -16.16 -39.30
N SER A 273 7.75 -16.97 -40.05
CA SER A 273 7.13 -18.15 -39.46
C SER A 273 8.12 -19.25 -39.07
N ASN A 274 9.29 -19.30 -39.73
CA ASN A 274 10.38 -20.23 -39.42
C ASN A 274 11.45 -19.61 -38.52
N ASP A 275 11.14 -18.46 -37.90
CA ASP A 275 12.03 -17.83 -36.94
C ASP A 275 12.05 -18.56 -35.60
N VAL A 276 13.17 -18.44 -34.91
CA VAL A 276 13.49 -19.21 -33.71
C VAL A 276 14.41 -18.37 -32.84
N ASP A 277 13.98 -18.14 -31.60
CA ASP A 277 14.75 -17.32 -30.66
C ASP A 277 15.20 -18.21 -29.51
N THR A 278 16.50 -18.26 -29.26
CA THR A 278 17.06 -19.00 -28.12
C THR A 278 17.72 -18.05 -27.14
N TYR A 279 17.38 -18.23 -25.87
CA TYR A 279 17.89 -17.48 -24.73
C TYR A 279 18.64 -18.41 -23.79
N SER A 280 19.59 -17.87 -23.04
CA SER A 280 20.34 -18.61 -22.03
C SER A 280 20.45 -17.83 -20.73
N PHE A 281 20.39 -18.52 -19.60
CA PHE A 281 20.58 -17.92 -18.28
C PHE A 281 21.33 -18.90 -17.36
N ILE A 282 21.99 -18.37 -16.34
CA ILE A 282 22.62 -19.21 -15.30
C ILE A 282 21.65 -19.33 -14.14
N GLY A 283 21.28 -20.55 -13.77
CA GLY A 283 20.43 -20.83 -12.60
C GLY A 283 21.08 -21.85 -11.68
N GLU A 284 20.61 -21.91 -10.43
CA GLU A 284 21.00 -22.97 -9.49
C GLU A 284 20.12 -24.21 -9.69
N ALA A 285 20.72 -25.37 -9.91
CA ALA A 285 20.00 -26.63 -10.02
C ALA A 285 19.18 -26.91 -8.74
N GLY A 286 17.94 -27.38 -8.91
CA GLY A 286 16.97 -27.52 -7.83
C GLY A 286 16.09 -26.28 -7.59
N THR A 287 16.37 -25.16 -8.26
CA THR A 287 15.46 -24.00 -8.28
C THR A 287 14.24 -24.32 -9.14
N GLU A 288 13.06 -23.95 -8.68
CA GLU A 288 11.83 -24.05 -9.47
C GLU A 288 11.59 -22.73 -10.22
N VAL A 289 11.36 -22.82 -11.52
CA VAL A 289 11.27 -21.68 -12.45
C VAL A 289 10.02 -21.81 -13.30
N TRP A 290 9.30 -20.71 -13.46
CA TRP A 290 8.19 -20.56 -14.39
C TRP A 290 8.73 -19.90 -15.64
N ILE A 291 8.41 -20.49 -16.79
CA ILE A 291 8.70 -19.95 -18.10
C ILE A 291 7.36 -19.75 -18.79
N ASP A 292 7.00 -18.50 -18.99
CA ASP A 292 5.67 -18.07 -19.40
C ASP A 292 5.75 -17.20 -20.64
N VAL A 293 4.80 -17.31 -21.56
CA VAL A 293 4.73 -16.41 -22.73
C VAL A 293 3.38 -15.71 -22.74
N ASP A 294 3.43 -14.38 -22.79
CA ASP A 294 2.29 -13.49 -22.71
C ASP A 294 2.31 -12.44 -23.82
N ARG A 295 1.23 -11.64 -23.85
CA ARG A 295 1.05 -10.48 -24.74
C ARG A 295 1.32 -10.78 -26.22
N THR A 296 1.10 -12.04 -26.63
CA THR A 296 1.21 -12.42 -28.02
C THR A 296 0.02 -11.89 -28.82
N THR A 297 0.22 -11.74 -30.14
CA THR A 297 -0.93 -11.56 -31.03
C THR A 297 -1.77 -12.83 -31.06
N TYR A 298 -3.10 -12.71 -31.16
CA TYR A 298 -4.00 -13.88 -31.22
C TYR A 298 -3.72 -14.86 -32.38
N THR A 299 -2.94 -14.42 -33.37
CA THR A 299 -2.51 -15.23 -34.51
C THR A 299 -1.25 -16.06 -34.24
N LEU A 300 -0.47 -15.74 -33.21
CA LEU A 300 0.75 -16.46 -32.89
C LEU A 300 0.41 -17.73 -32.11
N ASP A 301 0.95 -18.87 -32.55
CA ASP A 301 0.87 -20.15 -31.84
C ASP A 301 2.30 -20.48 -31.36
N THR A 302 2.54 -20.33 -30.06
CA THR A 302 3.88 -20.35 -29.49
C THR A 302 4.26 -21.74 -28.99
N VAL A 303 5.56 -22.04 -29.01
CA VAL A 303 6.13 -23.23 -28.38
C VAL A 303 7.37 -22.83 -27.61
N ILE A 304 7.41 -23.19 -26.33
CA ILE A 304 8.57 -23.02 -25.46
C ILE A 304 9.27 -24.37 -25.28
N GLU A 305 10.59 -24.37 -25.39
CA GLU A 305 11.42 -25.56 -25.22
C GLU A 305 12.58 -25.29 -24.28
N LEU A 306 12.73 -26.13 -23.26
CA LEU A 306 13.97 -26.20 -22.48
C LEU A 306 14.96 -27.08 -23.23
N LEU A 307 16.18 -26.59 -23.44
CA LEU A 307 17.23 -27.31 -24.17
C LEU A 307 18.43 -27.64 -23.29
N ASP A 308 19.08 -28.76 -23.61
CA ASP A 308 20.43 -29.04 -23.10
C ASP A 308 21.49 -28.18 -23.82
N ALA A 309 22.73 -28.22 -23.33
CA ALA A 309 23.86 -27.49 -23.92
C ALA A 309 24.21 -27.90 -25.37
N SER A 310 23.66 -29.02 -25.86
CA SER A 310 23.82 -29.47 -27.25
C SER A 310 22.63 -29.05 -28.14
N GLY A 311 21.61 -28.39 -27.58
CA GLY A 311 20.40 -27.97 -28.27
C GLY A 311 19.31 -29.04 -28.39
N ASN A 312 19.42 -30.17 -27.67
CA ASN A 312 18.36 -31.17 -27.62
C ASN A 312 17.24 -30.71 -26.68
N VAL A 313 15.99 -30.95 -27.06
CA VAL A 313 14.81 -30.61 -26.24
C VAL A 313 14.72 -31.54 -25.05
N LEU A 314 14.67 -30.98 -23.84
CA LEU A 314 14.47 -31.68 -22.57
C LEU A 314 13.00 -31.64 -22.15
N ALA A 315 12.38 -30.47 -22.25
CA ALA A 315 10.96 -30.26 -21.97
C ALA A 315 10.36 -29.30 -23.01
N ARG A 316 9.06 -29.42 -23.28
CA ARG A 316 8.34 -28.54 -24.21
C ARG A 316 6.90 -28.32 -23.77
N SER A 317 6.47 -27.06 -23.90
CA SER A 317 5.09 -26.60 -23.77
C SER A 317 4.61 -25.91 -25.06
N ASP A 318 3.33 -26.07 -25.39
CA ASP A 318 2.66 -25.39 -26.51
C ASP A 318 1.31 -24.74 -26.14
N SER A 319 0.74 -25.01 -24.96
CA SER A 319 -0.44 -24.29 -24.45
C SER A 319 -0.53 -24.41 -22.93
N SER A 320 -0.25 -23.32 -22.20
CA SER A 320 -0.33 -23.27 -20.74
C SER A 320 -1.73 -23.66 -20.23
N LEU A 321 -2.77 -23.23 -20.94
CA LEU A 321 -4.17 -23.47 -20.61
C LEU A 321 -4.55 -24.96 -20.74
N ASP A 322 -4.25 -25.58 -21.89
CA ASP A 322 -4.59 -26.99 -22.13
C ASP A 322 -3.74 -27.91 -21.26
N GLU A 323 -2.45 -27.59 -21.07
CA GLU A 323 -1.53 -28.36 -20.22
C GLU A 323 -1.87 -28.27 -18.74
N THR A 324 -2.54 -27.20 -18.32
CA THR A 324 -3.07 -27.12 -16.96
C THR A 324 -4.26 -28.05 -16.76
N LEU A 325 -5.12 -28.22 -17.77
CA LEU A 325 -6.24 -29.16 -17.74
C LEU A 325 -5.80 -30.61 -17.89
N ASP A 326 -4.77 -30.86 -18.71
CA ASP A 326 -4.14 -32.16 -18.92
C ASP A 326 -2.60 -32.04 -18.90
N PRO A 327 -1.96 -32.18 -17.73
CA PRO A 327 -0.51 -32.10 -17.59
C PRO A 327 0.28 -33.14 -18.40
N SER A 328 -0.39 -34.16 -18.96
CA SER A 328 0.27 -35.15 -19.83
C SER A 328 0.61 -34.62 -21.23
N LEU A 329 0.11 -33.43 -21.58
CA LEU A 329 0.41 -32.75 -22.84
C LEU A 329 1.83 -32.16 -22.87
N ILE A 330 2.43 -31.88 -21.71
CA ILE A 330 3.81 -31.44 -21.60
C ILE A 330 4.74 -32.56 -22.06
N TYR A 331 5.59 -32.27 -23.04
CA TYR A 331 6.58 -33.22 -23.51
C TYR A 331 7.82 -33.19 -22.61
N THR A 332 8.27 -34.36 -22.17
CA THR A 332 9.56 -34.56 -21.48
C THR A 332 10.39 -35.61 -22.20
N ALA A 333 11.67 -35.33 -22.45
CA ALA A 333 12.60 -36.29 -23.02
C ALA A 333 12.93 -37.42 -22.02
N ASN A 334 13.27 -38.62 -22.50
CA ASN A 334 13.66 -39.74 -21.63
C ASN A 334 14.90 -39.46 -20.76
N SER A 335 15.72 -38.49 -21.15
CA SER A 335 16.90 -38.03 -20.38
C SER A 335 16.55 -37.03 -19.29
N PHE A 336 15.32 -36.51 -19.28
CA PHE A 336 14.82 -35.54 -18.32
C PHE A 336 13.82 -36.23 -17.38
N PRO A 337 13.96 -36.09 -16.05
CA PRO A 337 13.00 -36.64 -15.10
C PRO A 337 11.59 -36.09 -15.36
N ALA A 338 10.60 -36.99 -15.46
CA ALA A 338 9.23 -36.62 -15.83
C ALA A 338 8.50 -35.76 -14.77
N ASP A 339 9.00 -35.74 -13.53
CA ASP A 339 8.50 -34.93 -12.42
C ASP A 339 9.08 -33.51 -12.39
N GLN A 340 10.04 -33.20 -13.27
CA GLN A 340 10.71 -31.90 -13.31
C GLN A 340 10.08 -30.89 -14.27
N ALA A 341 9.17 -31.31 -15.15
CA ALA A 341 8.39 -30.40 -15.98
C ALA A 341 6.91 -30.52 -15.61
N ASN A 342 6.28 -29.39 -15.28
CA ASN A 342 4.93 -29.32 -14.75
C ASN A 342 4.17 -28.17 -15.40
N SER A 343 2.84 -28.19 -15.31
CA SER A 343 2.02 -27.05 -15.72
C SER A 343 2.30 -25.82 -14.86
N MET A 344 1.95 -24.63 -15.38
CA MET A 344 2.18 -23.35 -14.72
C MET A 344 1.59 -23.33 -13.30
N GLN A 345 0.38 -23.87 -13.14
CA GLN A 345 -0.32 -23.84 -11.86
C GLN A 345 0.35 -24.75 -10.81
N LYS A 346 0.70 -24.16 -9.67
CA LYS A 346 1.21 -24.86 -8.48
C LYS A 346 0.16 -24.90 -7.38
N SER A 347 -0.61 -23.84 -7.26
CA SER A 347 -1.60 -23.66 -6.21
C SER A 347 -2.71 -24.73 -6.31
N PRO A 348 -3.08 -25.40 -5.20
CA PRO A 348 -4.15 -26.39 -5.21
C PRO A 348 -5.54 -25.74 -5.24
N ALA A 349 -6.53 -26.40 -5.84
CA ALA A 349 -7.92 -25.97 -5.75
C ALA A 349 -8.40 -25.93 -4.28
N PRO A 350 -9.18 -24.92 -3.84
CA PRO A 350 -9.81 -23.86 -4.63
C PRO A 350 -8.97 -22.56 -4.75
N TYR A 351 -7.69 -22.59 -4.37
CA TYR A 351 -6.83 -21.39 -4.36
C TYR A 351 -6.19 -21.11 -5.72
N ALA A 352 -6.27 -22.05 -6.66
CA ALA A 352 -5.87 -21.84 -8.04
C ALA A 352 -6.79 -20.77 -8.68
N PRO A 353 -6.21 -19.74 -9.32
CA PRO A 353 -7.00 -18.70 -9.97
C PRO A 353 -7.72 -19.27 -11.21
N GLU A 354 -9.02 -19.00 -11.28
CA GLU A 354 -9.88 -19.36 -12.42
C GLU A 354 -10.45 -18.09 -13.06
N ASN A 355 -10.67 -18.14 -14.37
CA ASN A 355 -11.40 -17.10 -15.05
C ASN A 355 -12.91 -17.21 -14.74
N ALA A 356 -13.71 -16.22 -15.13
CA ALA A 356 -15.17 -16.25 -14.89
C ALA A 356 -15.89 -17.44 -15.54
N SER A 357 -15.25 -18.14 -16.49
CA SER A 357 -15.77 -19.36 -17.10
C SER A 357 -15.41 -20.65 -16.36
N GLY A 358 -14.65 -20.58 -15.27
CA GLY A 358 -14.18 -21.74 -14.50
C GLY A 358 -13.03 -22.50 -15.15
N LEU A 359 -12.36 -21.90 -16.14
CA LEU A 359 -11.12 -22.43 -16.70
C LEU A 359 -9.93 -21.86 -15.92
N PRO A 360 -8.79 -22.58 -15.88
CA PRO A 360 -7.54 -22.05 -15.36
C PRO A 360 -7.27 -20.65 -15.88
N LYS A 361 -6.89 -19.75 -14.97
CA LYS A 361 -6.49 -18.39 -15.34
C LYS A 361 -4.99 -18.37 -15.57
N ASP A 362 -4.63 -17.97 -16.78
CA ASP A 362 -3.31 -17.48 -17.11
C ASP A 362 -3.36 -15.94 -17.05
N PHE A 363 -2.50 -15.32 -16.25
CA PHE A 363 -2.47 -13.86 -16.15
C PHE A 363 -1.64 -13.32 -17.32
N GLY A 364 -1.95 -12.13 -17.83
CA GLY A 364 -1.23 -11.58 -18.99
C GLY A 364 -1.64 -12.16 -20.36
N SER A 365 -2.02 -13.44 -20.43
CA SER A 365 -2.43 -14.07 -21.68
C SER A 365 -3.88 -13.74 -22.11
N ILE A 366 -4.02 -13.32 -23.36
CA ILE A 366 -5.31 -13.21 -24.08
C ILE A 366 -5.44 -14.25 -25.20
N ASN A 367 -4.40 -15.06 -25.42
CA ASN A 367 -4.30 -16.03 -26.49
C ASN A 367 -4.19 -17.44 -25.90
N SER A 368 -5.19 -18.28 -26.13
CA SER A 368 -5.21 -19.65 -25.60
C SER A 368 -4.09 -20.57 -26.14
N ARG A 369 -3.27 -20.08 -27.08
CA ARG A 369 -2.11 -20.78 -27.68
C ARG A 369 -0.77 -20.27 -27.15
N ASP A 370 -0.82 -19.53 -26.06
CA ASP A 370 0.36 -19.13 -25.33
C ASP A 370 0.91 -20.34 -24.58
N ALA A 371 2.18 -20.62 -24.79
CA ALA A 371 2.90 -21.69 -24.14
C ALA A 371 3.39 -21.22 -22.76
N GLY A 372 3.43 -22.14 -21.80
CA GLY A 372 3.92 -21.83 -20.46
C GLY A 372 4.10 -23.11 -19.65
N MET A 373 5.22 -23.23 -18.94
CA MET A 373 5.50 -24.38 -18.08
C MET A 373 6.36 -24.01 -16.88
N ARG A 374 6.23 -24.81 -15.83
CA ARG A 374 7.08 -24.76 -14.64
C ARG A 374 8.11 -25.89 -14.65
N ILE A 375 9.38 -25.53 -14.52
CA ILE A 375 10.51 -26.44 -14.54
C ILE A 375 11.24 -26.42 -13.20
N LEU A 376 11.55 -27.60 -12.66
CA LEU A 376 12.58 -27.76 -11.64
C LEU A 376 13.94 -27.94 -12.35
N LEU A 377 14.83 -26.97 -12.21
CA LEU A 377 16.12 -26.96 -12.93
C LEU A 377 16.95 -28.20 -12.60
N ASP A 378 17.39 -28.93 -13.62
CA ASP A 378 18.12 -30.19 -13.49
C ASP A 378 19.60 -29.98 -13.15
N GLY A 379 20.22 -30.97 -12.50
CA GLY A 379 21.63 -30.94 -12.11
C GLY A 379 21.85 -31.33 -10.65
N ASN A 380 23.09 -31.15 -10.18
CA ASN A 380 23.42 -31.36 -8.77
C ASN A 380 22.94 -30.15 -7.98
N ALA A 381 21.97 -30.33 -7.08
CA ALA A 381 21.42 -29.28 -6.24
C ALA A 381 22.52 -28.40 -5.60
N GLY A 382 22.36 -27.07 -5.66
CA GLY A 382 23.37 -26.11 -5.21
C GLY A 382 24.44 -25.75 -6.25
N THR A 383 24.44 -26.38 -7.43
CA THR A 383 25.39 -26.06 -8.51
C THR A 383 24.73 -25.11 -9.51
N ARG A 384 25.47 -24.06 -9.89
CA ARG A 384 25.01 -23.07 -10.88
C ARG A 384 25.46 -23.48 -12.28
N THR A 385 24.51 -23.58 -13.22
CA THR A 385 24.77 -24.00 -14.61
C THR A 385 23.96 -23.17 -15.61
N THR A 386 24.37 -23.18 -16.87
CA THR A 386 23.67 -22.50 -17.95
C THR A 386 22.53 -23.36 -18.50
N TYR A 387 21.33 -22.80 -18.52
CA TYR A 387 20.13 -23.38 -19.12
C TYR A 387 19.78 -22.59 -20.38
N HIS A 388 19.09 -23.25 -21.31
CA HIS A 388 18.70 -22.66 -22.59
C HIS A 388 17.20 -22.82 -22.78
N VAL A 389 16.53 -21.74 -23.15
CA VAL A 389 15.10 -21.69 -23.43
C VAL A 389 14.92 -21.20 -24.85
N ARG A 390 14.06 -21.86 -25.61
CA ARG A 390 13.79 -21.53 -27.00
C ARG A 390 12.31 -21.25 -27.21
N VAL A 391 12.03 -20.14 -27.88
CA VAL A 391 10.68 -19.74 -28.33
C VAL A 391 10.63 -19.88 -29.85
N ARG A 392 9.53 -20.43 -30.36
CA ARG A 392 9.29 -20.57 -31.81
C ARG A 392 7.81 -20.70 -32.11
N SER A 393 7.45 -20.53 -33.37
CA SER A 393 6.12 -20.87 -33.85
C SER A 393 5.88 -22.39 -33.90
N LYS A 394 4.67 -22.81 -33.54
CA LYS A 394 4.20 -24.17 -33.77
C LYS A 394 4.15 -24.48 -35.27
N ASP A 395 4.81 -25.57 -35.65
CA ASP A 395 4.94 -26.04 -37.05
C ASP A 395 5.52 -25.01 -38.04
N ALA A 396 6.11 -23.92 -37.54
CA ALA A 396 6.66 -22.81 -38.32
C ALA A 396 5.62 -22.12 -39.24
N LEU A 397 4.41 -21.86 -38.72
CA LEU A 397 3.26 -21.35 -39.48
C LEU A 397 2.85 -19.91 -39.15
N THR A 398 3.24 -19.41 -37.99
CA THR A 398 2.78 -18.13 -37.43
C THR A 398 3.99 -17.28 -37.04
N SER A 399 3.81 -15.96 -36.94
CA SER A 399 4.87 -15.03 -36.53
C SER A 399 4.24 -13.88 -35.75
N GLY A 400 5.05 -13.12 -35.02
CA GLY A 400 4.58 -12.01 -34.21
C GLY A 400 5.41 -11.77 -32.96
N PRO A 401 5.17 -10.65 -32.28
CA PRO A 401 5.81 -10.33 -31.01
C PRO A 401 5.28 -11.23 -29.89
N TYR A 402 6.13 -11.41 -28.88
CA TYR A 402 5.80 -12.09 -27.65
C TYR A 402 6.56 -11.44 -26.49
N GLU A 403 6.01 -11.60 -25.31
CA GLU A 403 6.70 -11.33 -24.05
C GLU A 403 6.92 -12.67 -23.35
N MET A 404 8.14 -12.97 -22.93
CA MET A 404 8.45 -14.19 -22.18
C MET A 404 8.93 -13.81 -20.79
N GLN A 405 8.36 -14.42 -19.75
CA GLN A 405 8.88 -14.31 -18.40
C GLN A 405 9.62 -15.57 -17.98
N ILE A 406 10.75 -15.40 -17.30
CA ILE A 406 11.45 -16.47 -16.58
C ILE A 406 11.56 -16.02 -15.12
N ARG A 407 10.83 -16.67 -14.21
CA ARG A 407 10.66 -16.21 -12.82
C ARG A 407 10.64 -17.36 -11.81
N THR A 408 10.85 -17.08 -10.53
CA THR A 408 10.92 -18.10 -9.45
C THR A 408 9.61 -18.27 -8.66
N ARG A 409 8.52 -17.65 -9.11
CA ARG A 409 7.20 -17.68 -8.45
C ARG A 409 6.08 -17.90 -9.46
N GLU A 410 4.96 -18.40 -8.96
CA GLU A 410 3.74 -18.61 -9.76
C GLU A 410 3.13 -17.28 -10.22
N ALA A 411 3.16 -16.23 -9.39
CA ALA A 411 2.65 -14.92 -9.74
C ALA A 411 3.56 -14.21 -10.76
N ASP A 412 2.95 -13.46 -11.69
CA ASP A 412 3.67 -12.62 -12.66
C ASP A 412 4.51 -11.56 -11.95
N GLU A 413 5.69 -11.34 -12.49
CA GLU A 413 6.69 -10.46 -11.91
C GLU A 413 6.94 -9.30 -12.86
N PHE A 414 6.72 -8.07 -12.41
CA PHE A 414 6.91 -6.88 -13.24
C PHE A 414 8.31 -6.30 -13.03
N PRO A 415 9.07 -5.97 -14.10
CA PRO A 415 10.39 -5.36 -14.00
C PRO A 415 10.39 -4.02 -13.27
N GLY A 416 11.38 -3.81 -12.40
CA GLY A 416 11.62 -2.51 -11.79
C GLY A 416 12.13 -1.47 -12.80
N SER A 417 12.02 -0.20 -12.42
CA SER A 417 12.52 0.91 -13.24
C SER A 417 14.00 0.72 -13.57
N THR A 418 14.34 0.77 -14.86
CA THR A 418 15.63 0.36 -15.40
C THR A 418 16.17 1.43 -16.34
N VAL A 419 17.45 1.80 -16.18
CA VAL A 419 18.18 2.65 -17.12
C VAL A 419 19.43 1.91 -17.59
N ARG A 420 19.44 1.45 -18.84
CA ARG A 420 20.51 0.64 -19.42
C ARG A 420 20.84 1.13 -20.84
N PHE A 421 22.13 1.19 -21.17
CA PHE A 421 22.62 1.69 -22.46
C PHE A 421 21.98 3.05 -22.84
N ALA A 422 21.96 3.99 -21.89
CA ALA A 422 21.45 5.34 -22.11
C ALA A 422 22.60 6.36 -22.22
N ASP A 423 22.43 7.38 -23.06
CA ASP A 423 23.30 8.56 -23.15
C ASP A 423 22.53 9.79 -22.68
N ILE A 424 22.81 10.25 -21.46
CA ILE A 424 22.06 11.32 -20.77
C ILE A 424 22.94 12.57 -20.70
N ARG A 425 22.47 13.69 -21.28
CA ARG A 425 23.25 14.94 -21.39
C ARG A 425 22.42 16.16 -21.00
N TYR A 426 23.10 17.19 -20.49
CA TYR A 426 22.57 18.55 -20.30
C TYR A 426 21.35 18.68 -19.35
N ALA A 427 21.03 17.63 -18.59
CA ALA A 427 20.08 17.70 -17.49
C ALA A 427 20.57 18.63 -16.35
N MET A 428 19.67 19.03 -15.46
CA MET A 428 20.02 19.56 -14.14
C MET A 428 20.65 18.45 -13.29
N THR A 429 19.93 17.33 -13.19
CA THR A 429 20.34 16.08 -12.54
C THR A 429 20.00 14.95 -13.50
N GLY A 430 20.98 14.11 -13.89
CA GLY A 430 20.72 13.05 -14.88
C GLY A 430 19.67 12.04 -14.40
N ILE A 431 19.95 11.37 -13.29
CA ILE A 431 19.07 10.41 -12.64
C ILE A 431 18.95 10.79 -11.16
N GLU A 432 17.74 10.92 -10.67
CA GLU A 432 17.37 11.23 -9.29
C GLU A 432 16.65 10.01 -8.71
N VAL A 433 17.24 9.37 -7.69
CA VAL A 433 16.67 8.20 -7.02
C VAL A 433 16.41 8.57 -5.56
N ILE A 434 15.17 8.40 -5.10
CA ILE A 434 14.74 8.81 -3.76
C ILE A 434 14.06 7.62 -3.09
N GLY A 435 14.52 7.24 -1.89
CA GLY A 435 13.83 6.23 -1.07
C GLY A 435 13.82 4.81 -1.65
N LEU A 436 14.75 4.47 -2.56
CA LEU A 436 14.90 3.14 -3.14
C LEU A 436 16.25 2.49 -2.76
N PRO A 437 16.32 1.13 -2.71
CA PRO A 437 15.21 0.21 -2.93
C PRO A 437 14.19 0.24 -1.78
N ALA A 438 12.91 0.08 -2.11
CA ALA A 438 11.81 0.00 -1.14
C ALA A 438 11.98 -1.20 -0.19
N HIS A 439 12.64 -2.27 -0.66
CA HIS A 439 13.00 -3.45 0.14
C HIS A 439 14.48 -3.76 0.03
N SER A 440 15.18 -3.75 1.16
CA SER A 440 16.52 -4.32 1.28
C SER A 440 16.44 -5.61 2.10
N PRO A 441 16.99 -6.74 1.63
CA PRO A 441 17.15 -7.93 2.47
C PRO A 441 18.29 -7.77 3.50
N LEU A 442 19.07 -6.68 3.44
CA LEU A 442 20.27 -6.46 4.25
C LEU A 442 20.16 -5.27 5.22
N LEU A 443 19.16 -4.41 5.07
CA LEU A 443 18.94 -3.22 5.90
C LEU A 443 17.45 -3.16 6.26
N GLY A 444 17.13 -2.71 7.48
CA GLY A 444 15.75 -2.39 7.84
C GLY A 444 15.19 -1.29 6.94
N GLU A 445 13.86 -1.24 6.78
CA GLU A 445 13.16 -0.19 6.02
C GLU A 445 13.46 1.23 6.54
N ALA A 446 13.84 1.34 7.82
CA ALA A 446 14.40 2.55 8.40
C ALA A 446 15.69 2.27 9.18
N ALA A 447 16.47 3.32 9.37
CA ALA A 447 17.52 3.37 10.37
C ALA A 447 17.25 4.57 11.27
N GLU A 448 17.67 4.48 12.52
CA GLU A 448 17.62 5.60 13.47
C GLU A 448 18.27 6.85 12.85
N ASP A 449 17.62 8.01 13.00
CA ASP A 449 18.09 9.25 12.37
C ASP A 449 19.09 10.04 13.25
N GLU A 450 19.31 9.59 14.49
CA GLU A 450 20.25 10.21 15.44
C GLU A 450 21.71 10.16 15.00
N VAL A 451 22.09 9.12 14.25
CA VAL A 451 23.47 8.87 13.79
C VAL A 451 23.93 9.94 12.78
N THR A 452 22.98 10.62 12.13
CA THR A 452 23.29 11.66 11.12
C THR A 452 23.65 12.99 11.78
N ASP A 453 22.89 13.42 12.79
CA ASP A 453 23.18 14.60 13.63
C ASP A 453 22.27 14.62 14.88
N GLY A 454 22.71 14.02 15.98
CA GLY A 454 21.99 13.96 17.26
C GLY A 454 21.57 15.30 17.88
N PHE A 455 22.05 16.44 17.36
CA PHE A 455 21.56 17.76 17.77
C PHE A 455 20.32 18.19 16.99
N LEU A 456 20.23 17.84 15.70
CA LEU A 456 19.13 18.24 14.81
C LEU A 456 18.02 17.19 14.72
N ALA A 457 18.36 15.90 14.86
CA ALA A 457 17.45 14.77 14.88
C ALA A 457 17.76 13.89 16.10
N ASN A 458 16.75 13.64 16.93
CA ASN A 458 16.88 12.77 18.11
C ASN A 458 15.48 12.29 18.53
N ASN A 459 15.35 10.99 18.80
CA ASN A 459 14.12 10.31 19.12
C ASN A 459 14.01 9.94 20.62
N ASP A 460 14.88 10.47 21.49
CA ASP A 460 14.83 10.33 22.97
C ASP A 460 13.55 10.87 23.64
N SER A 461 12.69 11.55 22.89
CA SER A 461 11.53 12.25 23.43
C SER A 461 10.23 11.85 22.77
N PHE A 462 9.22 11.61 23.60
CA PHE A 462 7.84 11.39 23.18
C PHE A 462 7.20 12.62 22.54
N PHE A 463 7.66 13.84 22.87
CA PHE A 463 7.07 15.08 22.35
C PHE A 463 8.05 15.82 21.44
N PRO A 464 7.59 16.36 20.30
CA PRO A 464 8.44 17.13 19.42
C PRO A 464 8.95 18.41 20.10
N ASN A 465 10.24 18.71 19.93
CA ASN A 465 10.86 19.94 20.42
C ASN A 465 10.44 21.12 19.54
N ALA A 466 9.82 22.13 20.15
CA ALA A 466 9.33 23.31 19.44
C ALA A 466 10.43 24.19 18.79
N ILE A 467 11.69 24.06 19.23
CA ILE A 467 12.84 24.83 18.72
C ILE A 467 13.63 24.03 17.68
N THR A 468 13.74 22.72 17.88
CA THR A 468 14.44 21.81 16.97
C THR A 468 13.48 20.71 16.52
N PRO A 469 12.67 20.92 15.47
CA PRO A 469 11.58 20.01 15.11
C PRO A 469 12.00 18.57 14.76
N GLY A 470 13.28 18.33 14.45
CA GLY A 470 13.80 16.98 14.25
C GLY A 470 14.04 16.20 15.55
N GLN A 471 14.02 16.85 16.72
CA GLN A 471 13.96 16.16 18.00
C GLN A 471 12.51 15.79 18.32
N ARG A 472 12.12 14.55 18.05
CA ARG A 472 10.75 14.04 18.11
C ARG A 472 10.78 12.50 17.99
N PRO A 473 9.67 11.79 18.28
CA PRO A 473 9.54 10.41 17.86
C PRO A 473 9.84 10.28 16.36
N GLN A 474 10.65 9.30 15.99
CA GLN A 474 11.01 9.08 14.60
C GLN A 474 9.80 8.54 13.85
N ILE A 475 9.35 9.27 12.84
CA ILE A 475 8.19 8.91 12.05
C ILE A 475 8.58 7.80 11.07
N LEU A 476 8.03 6.60 11.27
CA LEU A 476 8.21 5.47 10.36
C LEU A 476 7.13 5.44 9.26
N GLY A 477 6.00 6.10 9.48
CA GLY A 477 4.89 6.17 8.55
C GLY A 477 3.78 5.17 8.88
N ASN A 478 2.90 4.92 7.91
CA ASN A 478 1.76 4.04 8.06
C ASN A 478 2.14 2.59 7.77
N LEU A 479 1.90 1.67 8.71
CA LEU A 479 2.22 0.25 8.53
C LEU A 479 1.46 -0.37 7.37
N PHE A 480 0.18 -0.02 7.18
CA PHE A 480 -0.64 -0.59 6.11
C PHE A 480 -0.33 -0.02 4.73
N ASP A 481 0.48 1.04 4.67
CA ASP A 481 1.02 1.55 3.42
C ASP A 481 2.28 0.77 2.97
N THR A 482 2.84 -0.08 3.84
CA THR A 482 3.94 -0.97 3.43
C THR A 482 3.38 -2.20 2.72
N ASP A 483 4.05 -2.60 1.64
CA ASP A 483 3.69 -3.76 0.82
C ASP A 483 3.71 -5.09 1.60
N ARG A 484 4.60 -5.21 2.60
CA ARG A 484 4.74 -6.40 3.45
C ARG A 484 3.98 -6.30 4.77
N ALA A 485 3.34 -5.15 5.06
CA ALA A 485 2.80 -4.82 6.38
C ALA A 485 3.85 -5.01 7.50
N VAL A 486 5.11 -4.70 7.19
CA VAL A 486 6.27 -4.77 8.10
C VAL A 486 7.04 -3.45 8.04
N LEU A 487 7.59 -3.03 9.18
CA LEU A 487 8.55 -1.95 9.33
C LEU A 487 9.69 -2.46 10.21
N SER A 488 10.87 -2.66 9.64
CA SER A 488 12.10 -2.99 10.36
C SER A 488 12.94 -1.74 10.54
N VAL A 489 13.47 -1.54 11.74
CA VAL A 489 14.29 -0.38 12.08
C VAL A 489 15.63 -0.85 12.63
N ALA A 490 16.72 -0.37 12.03
CA ALA A 490 18.03 -0.49 12.61
C ALA A 490 18.26 0.64 13.63
N GLY A 491 18.50 0.30 14.90
CA GLY A 491 18.76 1.28 15.97
C GLY A 491 19.87 0.83 16.95
N GLU A 492 20.37 1.79 17.73
CA GLU A 492 21.43 1.66 18.73
C GLU A 492 21.06 2.39 20.02
N LEU A 493 20.99 1.66 21.13
CA LEU A 493 20.97 2.28 22.46
C LEU A 493 22.39 2.76 22.84
N SER A 494 22.68 4.02 22.58
CA SER A 494 23.98 4.69 22.82
C SER A 494 24.37 4.76 24.30
N SER A 495 23.39 4.69 25.20
CA SER A 495 23.62 4.71 26.65
C SER A 495 22.52 3.99 27.44
N ARG A 496 22.77 3.75 28.74
CA ARG A 496 21.74 3.22 29.65
C ARG A 496 20.53 4.17 29.82
N GLY A 497 20.70 5.46 29.50
CA GLY A 497 19.65 6.47 29.63
C GLY A 497 18.85 6.70 28.36
N ASP A 498 19.27 6.08 27.26
CA ASP A 498 18.76 6.24 25.90
C ASP A 498 17.35 5.64 25.75
N ILE A 499 16.50 6.31 24.98
CA ILE A 499 15.13 5.88 24.71
C ILE A 499 14.77 6.15 23.25
N ASP A 500 14.69 5.11 22.42
CA ASP A 500 14.28 5.32 21.03
C ASP A 500 12.76 5.30 20.91
N PHE A 501 12.13 6.46 20.63
CA PHE A 501 10.71 6.53 20.28
C PHE A 501 10.48 6.48 18.77
N TYR A 502 9.67 5.52 18.32
CA TYR A 502 9.22 5.39 16.94
C TYR A 502 7.72 5.62 16.84
N GLU A 503 7.30 6.49 15.91
CA GLU A 503 5.89 6.74 15.60
C GLU A 503 5.47 5.91 14.38
N VAL A 504 4.45 5.08 14.57
CA VAL A 504 3.81 4.25 13.53
C VAL A 504 2.34 4.64 13.44
N SER A 505 1.89 4.95 12.24
CA SER A 505 0.46 5.15 11.95
C SER A 505 -0.19 3.82 11.56
N LEU A 506 -1.42 3.61 11.98
CA LEU A 506 -2.27 2.52 11.47
C LEU A 506 -3.50 3.14 10.83
N ASP A 507 -3.45 3.42 9.54
CA ASP A 507 -4.57 4.02 8.83
C ASP A 507 -4.92 3.27 7.56
N TYR A 508 -6.21 3.08 7.33
CA TYR A 508 -6.75 2.45 6.14
C TYR A 508 -7.19 3.54 5.16
N VAL A 509 -6.39 3.77 4.13
CA VAL A 509 -6.48 4.96 3.25
C VAL A 509 -7.55 4.82 2.15
N ASN A 510 -8.06 3.61 1.86
CA ASN A 510 -9.00 3.33 0.75
C ASN A 510 -10.14 2.35 1.10
N LEU A 511 -10.50 2.18 2.38
CA LEU A 511 -11.71 1.42 2.74
C LEU A 511 -12.98 2.18 2.32
N ASP A 512 -13.87 1.49 1.59
CA ASP A 512 -15.25 1.96 1.40
C ASP A 512 -15.91 2.14 2.78
N ALA A 513 -16.25 3.38 3.11
CA ALA A 513 -16.62 3.82 4.45
C ALA A 513 -17.83 3.07 5.04
N GLN A 514 -17.64 1.99 5.80
CA GLN A 514 -18.64 1.35 6.69
C GLN A 514 -18.01 0.39 7.74
N SER A 515 -16.99 0.78 8.52
CA SER A 515 -16.71 0.04 9.76
C SER A 515 -16.28 0.96 10.91
N PRO A 516 -17.04 1.04 12.01
CA PRO A 516 -16.60 1.70 13.23
C PRO A 516 -15.60 0.78 13.94
N VAL A 517 -14.34 1.22 14.01
CA VAL A 517 -13.16 0.51 14.53
C VAL A 517 -12.70 -0.66 13.65
N SER A 518 -11.87 -0.35 12.65
CA SER A 518 -11.01 -1.36 12.01
C SER A 518 -9.81 -1.65 12.91
N HIS A 519 -9.25 -2.86 12.89
CA HIS A 519 -8.05 -3.21 13.66
C HIS A 519 -6.98 -3.83 12.76
N GLY A 520 -5.72 -3.54 13.06
CA GLY A 520 -4.57 -4.28 12.55
C GLY A 520 -4.05 -5.31 13.53
N SER A 521 -3.72 -6.51 13.06
CA SER A 521 -2.91 -7.44 13.85
C SER A 521 -1.44 -7.03 13.74
N MET A 522 -0.81 -6.71 14.87
CA MET A 522 0.59 -6.33 14.93
C MET A 522 1.41 -7.28 15.81
N VAL A 523 2.70 -7.35 15.50
CA VAL A 523 3.74 -7.92 16.34
C VAL A 523 4.83 -6.87 16.47
N PHE A 524 5.32 -6.65 17.69
CA PHE A 524 6.51 -5.86 17.98
C PHE A 524 7.58 -6.80 18.47
N ASP A 525 8.72 -6.79 17.80
CA ASP A 525 9.84 -7.67 18.09
C ASP A 525 11.13 -6.86 18.10
N VAL A 526 12.09 -7.29 18.92
CA VAL A 526 13.44 -6.71 18.94
C VAL A 526 14.43 -7.84 18.82
N ASP A 527 15.00 -7.94 17.63
CA ASP A 527 15.96 -8.98 17.29
C ASP A 527 17.39 -8.58 17.67
N TYR A 528 18.19 -9.58 18.02
CA TYR A 528 19.65 -9.49 18.21
C TYR A 528 20.12 -8.45 19.24
N ALA A 529 19.28 -8.08 20.22
CA ALA A 529 19.66 -7.15 21.29
C ALA A 529 20.26 -7.87 22.51
N ASP A 530 19.72 -9.02 22.91
CA ASP A 530 20.21 -9.82 24.03
C ASP A 530 21.34 -10.78 23.61
N SER A 531 22.21 -11.07 24.58
CA SER A 531 23.42 -11.86 24.37
C SER A 531 24.36 -11.18 23.35
N LEU A 532 25.42 -11.84 22.87
CA LEU A 532 26.40 -11.22 21.95
C LEU A 532 27.14 -9.95 22.47
N VAL A 533 27.26 -9.77 23.79
CA VAL A 533 27.85 -8.57 24.43
C VAL A 533 26.97 -7.31 24.27
N ARG A 534 25.70 -7.48 23.91
CA ARG A 534 24.70 -6.42 23.74
C ARG A 534 23.73 -6.37 24.93
N PRO A 535 23.01 -5.25 25.14
CA PRO A 535 22.16 -5.05 26.31
C PRO A 535 20.80 -5.74 26.17
N ASN A 536 20.28 -6.28 27.27
CA ASN A 536 18.88 -6.70 27.37
C ASN A 536 17.97 -5.44 27.29
N SER A 537 16.96 -5.52 26.43
CA SER A 537 16.06 -4.42 26.06
C SER A 537 14.62 -4.65 26.54
N SER A 538 13.79 -3.63 26.41
CA SER A 538 12.36 -3.72 26.66
C SER A 538 11.62 -2.81 25.68
N VAL A 539 10.41 -3.22 25.30
CA VAL A 539 9.54 -2.50 24.39
C VAL A 539 8.30 -2.04 25.13
N TYR A 540 7.92 -0.79 24.91
CA TYR A 540 6.70 -0.19 25.44
C TYR A 540 5.92 0.48 24.33
N VAL A 541 4.62 0.23 24.22
CA VAL A 541 3.77 0.86 23.21
C VAL A 541 2.80 1.83 23.90
N PHE A 542 2.71 3.04 23.37
CA PHE A 542 1.86 4.11 23.87
C PHE A 542 0.87 4.61 22.81
N ASP A 543 -0.26 5.16 23.25
CA ASP A 543 -1.13 5.96 22.39
C ASP A 543 -0.60 7.39 22.20
N SER A 544 -1.25 8.17 21.35
CA SER A 544 -0.90 9.58 21.10
C SER A 544 -0.98 10.52 22.31
N SER A 545 -1.67 10.11 23.39
CA SER A 545 -1.75 10.86 24.64
C SER A 545 -0.61 10.54 25.62
N GLY A 546 0.20 9.51 25.31
CA GLY A 546 1.26 8.99 26.18
C GLY A 546 0.78 7.97 27.21
N GLN A 547 -0.42 7.40 27.03
CA GLN A 547 -0.90 6.30 27.86
C GLN A 547 -0.19 5.01 27.46
N LEU A 548 0.35 4.28 28.43
CA LEU A 548 0.97 2.97 28.20
C LEU A 548 -0.11 1.94 27.83
N LEU A 549 0.04 1.29 26.69
CA LEU A 549 -0.87 0.27 26.17
C LEU A 549 -0.29 -1.13 26.36
N LEU A 550 0.95 -1.36 25.90
CA LEU A 550 1.57 -2.68 25.84
C LEU A 550 2.98 -2.67 26.42
N VAL A 551 3.38 -3.83 26.95
CA VAL A 551 4.68 -4.04 27.59
C VAL A 551 5.29 -5.35 27.12
N GLY A 552 6.51 -5.29 26.58
CA GLY A 552 7.37 -6.43 26.23
C GLY A 552 8.71 -6.32 26.96
N ARG A 553 9.17 -7.42 27.57
CA ARG A 553 10.44 -7.47 28.31
C ARG A 553 11.24 -8.71 27.90
N ASP A 554 11.38 -9.70 28.77
CA ASP A 554 12.04 -10.96 28.38
C ASP A 554 11.02 -11.87 27.68
N SER A 555 11.39 -12.49 26.55
CA SER A 555 10.56 -13.44 25.79
C SER A 555 11.24 -14.81 25.64
N ASN A 556 10.45 -15.87 25.42
CA ASN A 556 10.98 -17.23 25.24
C ASN A 556 10.19 -18.00 24.18
N ILE A 557 10.13 -17.42 22.98
CA ILE A 557 9.42 -17.97 21.82
C ILE A 557 10.32 -18.99 21.12
N ALA A 558 9.92 -20.25 21.05
CA ALA A 558 10.81 -21.34 20.60
C ALA A 558 11.25 -21.20 19.13
N GLU A 559 10.38 -20.61 18.31
CA GLU A 559 10.59 -20.33 16.89
C GLU A 559 11.61 -19.19 16.67
N ASP A 560 11.79 -18.31 17.66
CA ASP A 560 12.69 -17.16 17.61
C ASP A 560 14.03 -17.39 18.36
N ARG A 561 14.13 -18.48 19.13
CA ARG A 561 15.33 -18.85 19.90
C ARG A 561 16.24 -19.79 19.09
N PRO A 562 17.54 -19.92 19.39
CA PRO A 562 18.43 -20.83 18.67
C PRO A 562 17.94 -22.28 18.72
N GLY A 563 18.13 -23.02 17.62
CA GLY A 563 17.71 -24.41 17.52
C GLY A 563 18.33 -25.28 18.63
N PRO A 564 17.65 -26.35 19.09
CA PRO A 564 18.18 -27.21 20.14
C PRO A 564 19.59 -27.72 19.80
N LEU A 565 20.54 -27.50 20.71
CA LEU A 565 21.96 -27.89 20.57
C LEU A 565 22.79 -27.10 19.55
N ASN A 566 22.25 -26.03 18.93
CA ASN A 566 22.97 -25.20 17.93
C ASN A 566 23.70 -23.98 18.52
N GLY A 567 23.81 -23.86 19.85
CA GLY A 567 24.51 -22.73 20.48
C GLY A 567 23.77 -21.41 20.23
N SER A 568 24.43 -20.44 19.59
CA SER A 568 23.82 -19.16 19.21
C SER A 568 23.11 -19.19 17.85
N ASP A 569 23.25 -20.28 17.07
CA ASP A 569 22.57 -20.55 15.80
C ASP A 569 22.52 -19.38 14.78
N LEU A 570 23.54 -18.51 14.78
CA LEU A 570 23.63 -17.31 13.92
C LEU A 570 23.72 -17.60 12.41
N ALA A 571 23.71 -18.87 12.01
CA ALA A 571 23.61 -19.27 10.62
C ALA A 571 22.15 -19.34 10.13
N ASP A 572 21.20 -19.49 11.05
CA ASP A 572 19.76 -19.45 10.78
C ASP A 572 19.26 -18.01 10.98
N LEU A 573 19.09 -17.28 9.88
CA LEU A 573 18.59 -15.90 9.88
C LEU A 573 17.06 -15.82 9.95
N SER A 574 16.35 -16.96 10.03
CA SER A 574 14.90 -16.96 10.24
C SER A 574 14.51 -16.73 11.70
N ARG A 575 15.50 -16.58 12.59
CA ARG A 575 15.35 -16.36 14.03
C ARG A 575 16.11 -15.10 14.45
N GLY A 576 15.54 -14.32 15.35
CA GLY A 576 16.05 -13.04 15.78
C GLY A 576 16.74 -13.05 17.14
N SER A 577 16.40 -13.98 18.03
CA SER A 577 16.84 -13.92 19.43
C SER A 577 17.92 -14.94 19.80
N VAL A 578 19.07 -14.49 20.31
CA VAL A 578 20.15 -15.38 20.80
C VAL A 578 19.98 -15.76 22.27
N GLY A 579 19.33 -14.89 23.06
CA GLY A 579 18.94 -15.13 24.46
C GLY A 579 17.43 -14.95 24.68
N PRO A 580 16.91 -15.17 25.90
CA PRO A 580 15.52 -14.89 26.23
C PRO A 580 15.28 -13.43 26.63
N GLY A 581 16.29 -12.56 26.57
CA GLY A 581 16.20 -11.16 26.99
C GLY A 581 15.73 -10.20 25.90
N ASP A 582 15.37 -10.71 24.72
CA ASP A 582 14.81 -9.95 23.61
C ASP A 582 13.29 -9.83 23.77
N PRO A 583 12.71 -8.61 23.74
CA PRO A 583 11.29 -8.37 23.92
C PRO A 583 10.45 -8.68 22.69
N PHE A 584 9.36 -9.41 22.93
CA PHE A 584 8.35 -9.75 21.94
C PHE A 584 6.96 -9.39 22.48
N ILE A 585 6.16 -8.69 21.67
CA ILE A 585 4.75 -8.37 21.95
C ILE A 585 3.93 -8.79 20.73
N GLY A 586 3.06 -9.79 20.88
CA GLY A 586 2.03 -10.07 19.88
C GLY A 586 1.66 -11.55 19.75
N PRO A 587 0.80 -11.88 18.77
CA PRO A 587 0.05 -10.92 17.96
C PRO A 587 -0.97 -10.14 18.81
N VAL A 588 -1.14 -8.85 18.55
CA VAL A 588 -2.09 -7.95 19.24
C VAL A 588 -2.94 -7.19 18.22
N ALA A 589 -4.22 -7.00 18.52
CA ALA A 589 -5.15 -6.26 17.68
C ALA A 589 -5.12 -4.79 18.09
N MET A 590 -4.68 -3.93 17.19
CA MET A 590 -4.50 -2.50 17.42
C MET A 590 -5.57 -1.74 16.63
N PRO A 591 -6.33 -0.81 17.26
CA PRO A 591 -7.26 0.05 16.54
C PRO A 591 -6.59 0.81 15.39
N ALA A 592 -7.28 0.93 14.26
CA ALA A 592 -6.87 1.76 13.14
C ALA A 592 -7.47 3.18 13.25
N GLY A 593 -6.90 4.13 12.51
CA GLY A 593 -7.18 5.56 12.60
C GLY A 593 -6.40 6.29 13.69
N GLU A 594 -5.39 5.64 14.29
CA GLU A 594 -4.56 6.18 15.37
C GLU A 594 -3.05 6.08 15.06
N ASN A 595 -2.26 6.90 15.75
CA ASN A 595 -0.80 6.79 15.78
C ASN A 595 -0.35 6.16 17.09
N TYR A 596 0.53 5.17 17.00
CA TYR A 596 1.14 4.48 18.12
C TYR A 596 2.62 4.83 18.22
N TYR A 597 3.11 4.86 19.45
CA TYR A 597 4.48 5.25 19.77
C TYR A 597 5.17 4.07 20.45
N VAL A 598 6.17 3.51 19.79
CA VAL A 598 6.94 2.35 20.27
C VAL A 598 8.24 2.87 20.87
N ALA A 599 8.47 2.59 22.14
CA ALA A 599 9.71 2.92 22.82
C ALA A 599 10.58 1.67 22.99
N VAL A 600 11.80 1.72 22.46
CA VAL A 600 12.84 0.71 22.71
C VAL A 600 13.81 1.27 23.75
N VAL A 601 14.04 0.53 24.83
CA VAL A 601 14.90 0.98 25.93
C VAL A 601 15.72 -0.16 26.50
N SER A 602 16.75 0.17 27.29
CA SER A 602 17.37 -0.80 28.19
C SER A 602 16.37 -1.31 29.24
N ASN A 603 16.39 -2.60 29.57
CA ASN A 603 15.49 -3.24 30.55
C ASN A 603 15.57 -2.66 31.98
N ASP A 604 16.57 -1.82 32.27
CA ASP A 604 16.66 -1.05 33.51
C ASP A 604 15.71 0.16 33.57
N ARG A 605 15.08 0.51 32.45
CA ARG A 605 14.14 1.63 32.31
C ARG A 605 12.72 1.08 32.25
N ILE A 606 11.88 1.57 33.15
CA ILE A 606 10.46 1.20 33.20
C ILE A 606 9.59 2.46 33.18
N PRO A 607 8.45 2.46 32.47
CA PRO A 607 7.47 3.54 32.53
C PRO A 607 7.03 3.82 33.97
N ALA A 608 6.92 5.10 34.32
CA ALA A 608 6.60 5.51 35.69
C ALA A 608 5.25 4.95 36.18
N VAL A 609 4.30 4.70 35.27
CA VAL A 609 3.00 4.08 35.58
C VAL A 609 3.14 2.68 36.19
N LEU A 610 4.18 1.93 35.83
CA LEU A 610 4.45 0.59 36.38
C LEU A 610 5.05 0.62 37.80
N ASN A 611 5.45 1.79 38.30
CA ASN A 611 5.87 1.97 39.70
C ASN A 611 4.68 2.20 40.65
N ASN A 612 3.44 2.10 40.17
CA ASN A 612 2.24 2.23 40.97
C ASN A 612 1.74 0.85 41.42
N ASP A 613 1.67 0.65 42.74
CA ASP A 613 1.19 -0.60 43.35
C ASP A 613 -0.26 -0.98 42.99
N ASN A 614 -1.03 -0.07 42.38
CA ASN A 614 -2.40 -0.33 41.91
C ASN A 614 -2.47 -0.73 40.43
N VAL A 615 -1.38 -0.62 39.67
CA VAL A 615 -1.34 -1.04 38.27
C VAL A 615 -1.07 -2.55 38.21
N ARG A 616 -1.82 -3.24 37.36
CA ARG A 616 -1.69 -4.68 37.12
C ARG A 616 -1.48 -4.89 35.63
N LEU A 617 -0.52 -5.74 35.31
CA LEU A 617 -0.36 -6.25 33.95
C LEU A 617 -1.26 -7.46 33.80
N GLU A 618 -1.94 -7.54 32.67
CA GLU A 618 -2.69 -8.71 32.26
C GLU A 618 -2.08 -9.26 30.96
N PRO A 619 -2.26 -10.56 30.68
CA PRO A 619 -1.90 -11.12 29.38
C PRO A 619 -2.66 -10.41 28.26
N LEU A 620 -2.04 -10.32 27.08
CA LEU A 620 -2.69 -9.83 25.87
C LEU A 620 -4.07 -10.48 25.70
N ASN A 621 -5.06 -9.66 25.42
CA ASN A 621 -6.46 -10.09 25.30
C ASN A 621 -6.76 -10.80 23.97
N THR A 622 -5.83 -10.74 23.01
CA THR A 622 -5.88 -11.46 21.72
C THR A 622 -5.49 -12.94 21.82
N VAL A 623 -4.86 -13.38 22.91
CA VAL A 623 -4.51 -14.80 23.10
C VAL A 623 -5.55 -15.51 23.94
N ARG A 624 -6.00 -16.69 23.48
CA ARG A 624 -6.94 -17.52 24.25
C ARG A 624 -6.27 -18.03 25.52
N ARG A 625 -6.89 -17.74 26.67
CA ARG A 625 -6.39 -18.15 27.99
C ARG A 625 -6.62 -19.65 28.24
N ILE A 626 -5.73 -20.27 29.01
CA ILE A 626 -5.92 -21.67 29.45
C ILE A 626 -6.96 -21.72 30.57
N ALA A 627 -6.86 -20.82 31.53
CA ALA A 627 -7.80 -20.64 32.62
C ALA A 627 -7.82 -19.15 33.00
N GLU A 628 -8.98 -18.67 33.42
CA GLU A 628 -9.16 -17.31 33.91
C GLU A 628 -10.19 -17.36 35.04
N ASP A 629 -9.92 -16.63 36.13
CA ASP A 629 -10.88 -16.48 37.22
C ASP A 629 -10.79 -15.06 37.79
N HIS A 630 -11.95 -14.45 37.99
CA HIS A 630 -12.10 -13.10 38.52
C HIS A 630 -12.83 -13.16 39.84
N ILE A 631 -12.35 -12.41 40.83
CA ILE A 631 -12.98 -12.40 42.15
C ILE A 631 -14.35 -11.70 42.04
N ASP A 632 -15.42 -12.48 42.23
CA ASP A 632 -16.82 -12.04 42.29
C ASP A 632 -17.40 -11.39 41.01
N LYS A 633 -16.70 -11.44 39.88
CA LYS A 633 -17.20 -10.94 38.58
C LYS A 633 -17.19 -12.08 37.56
N PRO A 634 -18.31 -12.77 37.30
CA PRO A 634 -18.33 -13.81 36.28
C PRO A 634 -18.06 -13.20 34.90
N GLY A 635 -17.17 -13.82 34.12
CA GLY A 635 -16.80 -13.38 32.79
C GLY A 635 -15.34 -13.66 32.45
N PHE A 636 -15.01 -13.50 31.17
CA PHE A 636 -13.66 -13.65 30.63
C PHE A 636 -13.23 -12.32 30.01
N SER A 637 -11.93 -12.04 30.00
CA SER A 637 -11.41 -10.77 29.43
C SER A 637 -10.94 -10.90 27.99
N THR A 638 -11.13 -12.08 27.38
CA THR A 638 -10.81 -12.38 25.98
C THR A 638 -12.08 -12.70 25.20
N ALA A 639 -12.03 -12.52 23.87
CA ALA A 639 -13.19 -12.77 23.00
C ALA A 639 -13.67 -14.23 23.03
N GLU A 640 -12.73 -15.18 23.11
CA GLU A 640 -13.00 -16.59 23.32
C GLU A 640 -12.91 -16.96 24.82
N PRO A 641 -13.77 -17.84 25.34
CA PRO A 641 -13.67 -18.33 26.71
C PRO A 641 -12.35 -19.11 26.92
N PRO A 642 -11.82 -19.14 28.15
CA PRO A 642 -10.65 -19.92 28.47
C PRO A 642 -10.94 -21.42 28.30
N VAL A 643 -9.89 -22.20 28.02
CA VAL A 643 -10.01 -23.67 27.85
C VAL A 643 -10.63 -24.35 29.09
N VAL A 644 -10.30 -23.83 30.26
CA VAL A 644 -10.89 -24.20 31.55
C VAL A 644 -11.72 -23.01 32.03
N GLU A 645 -13.02 -23.07 31.75
CA GLU A 645 -14.00 -22.03 32.10
C GLU A 645 -14.19 -21.86 33.62
N GLU A 646 -13.97 -22.92 34.40
CA GLU A 646 -14.14 -22.92 35.85
C GLU A 646 -12.88 -23.48 36.52
N LEU A 647 -11.98 -22.58 36.93
CA LEU A 647 -10.74 -22.97 37.62
C LEU A 647 -10.99 -23.31 39.11
N PHE A 648 -11.88 -22.54 39.75
CA PHE A 648 -12.30 -22.74 41.14
C PHE A 648 -13.81 -22.85 41.22
N ASP A 649 -14.29 -23.86 41.95
CA ASP A 649 -15.71 -24.08 42.18
C ASP A 649 -16.30 -22.91 43.01
N PRO A 650 -17.17 -22.05 42.43
CA PRO A 650 -17.73 -20.90 43.11
C PRO A 650 -18.73 -21.32 44.20
N THR A 651 -19.10 -22.60 44.24
CA THR A 651 -19.97 -23.20 45.27
C THR A 651 -19.19 -23.81 46.44
N PHE A 652 -17.85 -23.72 46.43
CA PHE A 652 -17.01 -24.27 47.50
C PHE A 652 -17.21 -23.52 48.83
N VAL A 653 -18.01 -24.11 49.73
CA VAL A 653 -18.20 -23.63 51.11
C VAL A 653 -17.12 -24.22 52.02
N GLY A 654 -15.93 -23.63 52.01
CA GLY A 654 -14.90 -23.92 53.02
C GLY A 654 -15.31 -23.38 54.40
N ALA A 655 -14.96 -24.09 55.49
CA ALA A 655 -14.96 -23.47 56.82
C ALA A 655 -14.07 -22.22 56.75
N GLY A 656 -14.56 -21.04 57.13
CA GLY A 656 -13.99 -19.69 56.90
C GLY A 656 -12.58 -19.40 57.43
N THR A 657 -11.74 -20.42 57.60
CA THR A 657 -10.30 -20.40 57.89
C THR A 657 -9.45 -20.98 56.75
N ASN A 658 -10.05 -21.49 55.67
CA ASN A 658 -9.32 -21.96 54.49
C ASN A 658 -8.87 -20.77 53.61
N ARG A 659 -7.64 -20.80 53.09
CA ARG A 659 -7.11 -19.79 52.16
C ARG A 659 -7.81 -19.80 50.78
N TRP A 660 -8.68 -20.78 50.52
CA TRP A 660 -9.46 -20.97 49.29
C TRP A 660 -10.96 -20.64 49.45
N HIS A 661 -11.32 -19.75 50.37
CA HIS A 661 -12.71 -19.35 50.58
C HIS A 661 -13.13 -18.22 49.62
N VAL A 662 -14.23 -18.41 48.88
CA VAL A 662 -14.82 -17.42 47.96
C VAL A 662 -15.31 -16.20 48.78
N THR A 663 -15.03 -14.97 48.34
CA THR A 663 -15.27 -13.75 49.11
C THR A 663 -15.95 -12.66 48.29
N SER A 664 -17.24 -12.39 48.51
CA SER A 664 -18.10 -11.45 47.75
C SER A 664 -17.79 -9.93 47.86
N ASN A 665 -16.62 -9.55 48.37
CA ASN A 665 -16.33 -8.19 48.83
C ASN A 665 -15.11 -7.56 48.15
N ARG A 666 -14.58 -8.17 47.08
CA ARG A 666 -13.30 -7.72 46.50
C ARG A 666 -13.35 -7.38 45.01
N ALA A 667 -14.50 -7.56 44.34
CA ALA A 667 -14.71 -7.17 42.94
C ALA A 667 -14.30 -5.73 42.62
N SER A 668 -14.56 -4.80 43.54
CA SER A 668 -14.32 -3.36 43.37
C SER A 668 -12.94 -2.89 43.87
N ASN A 669 -12.10 -3.81 44.34
CA ASN A 669 -10.74 -3.45 44.73
C ASN A 669 -9.93 -3.12 43.47
N PRO A 670 -9.01 -2.14 43.53
CA PRO A 670 -8.10 -1.84 42.43
C PRO A 670 -7.40 -3.10 41.90
N GLY A 671 -7.52 -3.34 40.59
CA GLY A 671 -6.92 -4.48 39.90
C GLY A 671 -7.70 -5.81 39.96
N HIS A 672 -8.96 -5.80 40.41
CA HIS A 672 -9.82 -6.99 40.46
C HIS A 672 -11.07 -6.90 39.57
N GLY A 673 -11.27 -5.80 38.84
CA GLY A 673 -12.38 -5.60 37.91
C GLY A 673 -11.96 -5.80 36.44
N LEU A 674 -12.92 -6.15 35.60
CA LEU A 674 -12.78 -5.99 34.14
C LEU A 674 -12.93 -4.50 33.80
N ASP A 675 -11.81 -3.83 33.57
CA ASP A 675 -11.70 -2.46 33.08
C ASP A 675 -11.67 -2.44 31.53
N PRO A 676 -11.87 -1.28 30.90
CA PRO A 676 -11.63 -1.11 29.48
C PRO A 676 -10.28 -1.58 29.03
N VAL A 677 -10.24 -1.96 27.76
CA VAL A 677 -8.98 -2.00 27.03
C VAL A 677 -9.00 -1.05 25.86
N PHE A 678 -7.80 -0.58 25.53
CA PHE A 678 -7.54 0.38 24.48
C PHE A 678 -8.04 -0.11 23.11
N ASP A 679 -8.06 -1.43 22.87
CA ASP A 679 -8.53 -1.99 21.61
C ASP A 679 -10.07 -1.99 21.47
N GLY A 680 -10.80 -1.50 22.48
CA GLY A 680 -12.25 -1.43 22.49
C GLY A 680 -12.95 -2.77 22.68
N SER A 681 -12.21 -3.88 22.82
CA SER A 681 -12.81 -5.20 23.09
C SER A 681 -13.44 -5.30 24.49
N ARG A 682 -13.07 -4.39 25.41
CA ARG A 682 -13.76 -4.16 26.70
C ARG A 682 -14.12 -2.67 26.86
N PRO A 683 -15.40 -2.31 27.02
CA PRO A 683 -15.86 -0.95 27.34
C PRO A 683 -15.88 -0.63 28.86
N GLY A 684 -16.03 0.65 29.23
CA GLY A 684 -15.54 1.19 30.50
C GLY A 684 -16.42 1.92 31.47
N GLY A 685 -16.01 1.85 32.73
CA GLY A 685 -16.77 2.27 33.89
C GLY A 685 -16.63 3.72 34.40
N GLY A 686 -16.78 4.82 33.65
CA GLY A 686 -17.47 6.03 34.20
C GLY A 686 -16.94 7.47 34.18
N SER A 687 -17.74 8.38 33.60
CA SER A 687 -17.66 9.86 33.49
C SER A 687 -16.57 10.51 32.61
N GLY A 688 -16.98 10.99 31.43
CA GLY A 688 -16.25 11.94 30.59
C GLY A 688 -17.05 12.48 29.39
N SER A 689 -18.20 13.15 29.58
CA SER A 689 -19.03 13.69 28.47
C SER A 689 -20.00 14.88 28.78
N THR A 690 -19.76 15.73 29.80
CA THR A 690 -20.70 16.80 30.21
C THR A 690 -20.52 18.15 29.46
N GLN A 691 -21.63 18.81 29.11
CA GLN A 691 -21.79 20.09 28.40
C GLN A 691 -22.75 21.05 29.16
N VAL A 692 -22.74 22.35 28.82
CA VAL A 692 -23.59 23.39 29.45
C VAL A 692 -24.51 24.01 28.39
N ASP A 693 -25.74 24.33 28.79
CA ASP A 693 -26.74 25.03 27.97
C ASP A 693 -26.33 26.49 27.66
N LEU A 694 -26.53 26.93 26.42
CA LEU A 694 -26.06 28.21 25.89
C LEU A 694 -27.14 28.98 25.13
N GLU A 695 -27.38 30.20 25.58
CA GLU A 695 -28.46 31.07 25.11
C GLU A 695 -28.02 32.10 24.04
N PRO A 696 -28.86 32.43 23.03
CA PRO A 696 -30.24 31.97 22.84
C PRO A 696 -30.36 30.67 22.04
N ASN A 697 -30.99 29.63 22.58
CA ASN A 697 -31.35 28.39 21.85
C ASN A 697 -32.87 28.19 21.70
N ASP A 698 -33.60 29.30 21.72
CA ASP A 698 -35.08 29.40 21.77
C ASP A 698 -35.88 28.78 20.61
N THR A 699 -35.23 28.44 19.48
CA THR A 699 -35.90 28.01 18.24
C THR A 699 -35.07 26.95 17.51
N LEU A 700 -35.71 26.12 16.66
CA LEU A 700 -35.02 25.12 15.83
C LEU A 700 -33.86 25.72 14.99
N ALA A 701 -34.00 26.98 14.55
CA ALA A 701 -32.97 27.65 13.75
C ALA A 701 -31.77 28.12 14.60
N THR A 702 -31.94 28.23 15.91
CA THR A 702 -30.91 28.67 16.86
C THR A 702 -30.49 27.55 17.82
N ALA A 703 -30.84 26.29 17.52
CA ALA A 703 -30.56 25.15 18.38
C ALA A 703 -29.05 24.92 18.60
N GLN A 704 -28.68 24.53 19.81
CA GLN A 704 -27.29 24.26 20.18
C GLN A 704 -26.85 22.87 19.68
N ASN A 705 -25.75 22.79 18.91
CA ASN A 705 -25.24 21.53 18.39
C ASN A 705 -24.36 20.77 19.39
N ILE A 706 -24.83 19.60 19.84
CA ILE A 706 -24.17 18.77 20.86
C ILE A 706 -23.21 17.71 20.28
N ASP A 707 -23.17 17.50 18.96
CA ASP A 707 -22.16 16.64 18.31
C ASP A 707 -20.74 17.22 18.42
N THR A 708 -20.65 18.53 18.68
CA THR A 708 -19.37 19.23 18.83
C THR A 708 -18.70 19.01 20.18
N GLY A 709 -19.41 18.41 21.14
CA GLY A 709 -18.91 18.07 22.47
C GLY A 709 -18.46 16.61 22.61
N PRO A 710 -17.85 16.23 23.74
CA PRO A 710 -17.31 14.90 23.97
C PRO A 710 -18.41 13.87 24.20
N TRP A 711 -18.36 12.76 23.45
CA TRP A 711 -19.20 11.58 23.63
C TRP A 711 -18.37 10.46 24.25
N THR A 712 -18.96 9.70 25.18
CA THR A 712 -18.21 8.67 25.91
C THR A 712 -19.04 7.41 26.12
N LEU A 713 -18.34 6.32 26.42
CA LEU A 713 -18.91 5.06 26.89
C LEU A 713 -18.54 4.81 28.35
N ALA A 714 -18.18 5.86 29.07
CA ALA A 714 -17.85 5.78 30.47
C ALA A 714 -19.12 5.66 31.31
N PHE A 715 -19.25 4.56 32.08
CA PHE A 715 -20.32 4.32 33.07
C PHE A 715 -20.81 5.52 33.91
N SER A 716 -22.02 5.97 33.67
CA SER A 716 -22.70 6.90 34.57
C SER A 716 -23.79 6.15 35.33
N PRO A 717 -23.87 6.27 36.66
CA PRO A 717 -24.98 5.67 37.42
C PRO A 717 -26.35 6.27 37.05
N ASP A 718 -26.36 7.42 36.38
CA ASP A 718 -27.55 8.22 36.06
C ASP A 718 -28.03 8.05 34.62
N ILE A 719 -27.44 7.12 33.83
CA ILE A 719 -27.80 6.93 32.41
C ILE A 719 -28.18 5.47 32.12
N GLY A 720 -29.38 5.28 31.58
CA GLY A 720 -29.90 3.97 31.21
C GLY A 720 -31.20 3.97 30.44
N ASP A 721 -31.64 2.77 30.07
CA ASP A 721 -32.96 2.55 29.48
C ASP A 721 -34.06 2.40 30.55
N PHE A 722 -35.26 1.94 30.15
CA PHE A 722 -36.36 1.66 31.07
C PHE A 722 -36.08 0.54 32.09
N VAL A 723 -35.02 -0.23 31.90
CA VAL A 723 -34.80 -1.53 32.58
C VAL A 723 -33.41 -1.62 33.21
N SER A 724 -32.41 -0.94 32.65
CA SER A 724 -30.99 -1.15 32.96
C SER A 724 -30.11 0.05 32.60
N ASN A 725 -28.90 0.10 33.18
CA ASN A 725 -27.88 1.10 32.87
C ASN A 725 -27.24 0.82 31.49
N THR A 726 -27.20 1.82 30.61
CA THR A 726 -26.72 1.68 29.22
C THR A 726 -25.51 2.55 28.89
N SER A 727 -24.98 3.25 29.90
CA SER A 727 -23.91 4.26 29.76
C SER A 727 -22.54 3.74 29.31
N THR A 728 -22.36 2.41 29.24
CA THR A 728 -21.17 1.77 28.65
C THR A 728 -21.46 1.06 27.33
N LEU A 729 -22.69 1.16 26.84
CA LEU A 729 -23.21 0.43 25.68
C LEU A 729 -23.66 1.37 24.58
N ILE A 730 -24.21 2.52 24.95
CA ILE A 730 -24.66 3.56 24.03
C ILE A 730 -23.79 4.78 24.32
N PRO A 731 -23.02 5.29 23.33
CA PRO A 731 -22.22 6.49 23.52
C PRO A 731 -23.14 7.63 23.95
N HIS A 732 -22.75 8.36 24.98
CA HIS A 732 -23.61 9.36 25.60
C HIS A 732 -22.89 10.68 25.89
N THR A 733 -23.70 11.73 25.99
CA THR A 733 -23.31 13.06 26.46
C THR A 733 -24.38 13.65 27.39
N THR A 734 -23.98 14.55 28.31
CA THR A 734 -24.87 15.14 29.32
C THR A 734 -24.86 16.66 29.20
N VAL A 735 -26.01 17.36 29.29
CA VAL A 735 -26.17 18.82 29.21
C VAL A 735 -26.82 19.37 30.48
N GLN A 736 -26.30 20.45 31.07
CA GLN A 736 -26.92 21.15 32.22
C GLN A 736 -27.69 22.41 31.76
N GLY A 737 -29.00 22.51 32.03
CA GLY A 737 -29.91 23.55 31.49
C GLY A 737 -30.59 24.46 32.52
N THR A 738 -30.99 25.68 32.11
CA THR A 738 -31.65 26.69 33.00
C THR A 738 -32.70 27.54 32.27
N GLY A 739 -33.95 27.53 32.75
CA GLY A 739 -35.05 28.26 32.14
C GLY A 739 -34.95 29.79 32.24
N ASN A 740 -35.30 30.48 31.14
CA ASN A 740 -35.23 31.95 31.05
C ASN A 740 -36.59 32.62 30.73
N GLY A 741 -37.65 31.84 30.50
CA GLY A 741 -38.92 32.29 29.90
C GLY A 741 -39.13 31.85 28.45
N THR A 742 -38.20 31.11 27.84
CA THR A 742 -38.25 30.52 26.48
C THR A 742 -38.11 28.98 26.54
N PHE A 743 -37.93 28.32 25.39
CA PHE A 743 -37.69 26.88 25.29
C PHE A 743 -36.20 26.63 25.03
N ASP A 744 -35.67 25.50 25.47
CA ASP A 744 -34.25 25.18 25.26
C ASP A 744 -34.16 24.07 24.20
N ILE A 745 -33.42 24.29 23.10
CA ILE A 745 -33.39 23.38 21.95
C ILE A 745 -31.96 23.00 21.54
N PHE A 746 -31.72 21.68 21.39
CA PHE A 746 -30.44 21.09 21.03
C PHE A 746 -30.53 20.30 19.72
N SER A 747 -29.46 20.27 18.92
CA SER A 747 -29.36 19.53 17.66
C SER A 747 -28.25 18.49 17.67
N PHE A 748 -28.48 17.35 17.01
CA PHE A 748 -27.51 16.28 16.86
C PHE A 748 -27.71 15.56 15.52
N THR A 749 -26.69 14.85 15.06
CA THR A 749 -26.68 14.24 13.72
C THR A 749 -26.84 12.74 13.81
N VAL A 750 -27.88 12.22 13.15
CA VAL A 750 -28.08 10.78 12.97
C VAL A 750 -27.59 10.40 11.58
N THR A 751 -26.48 9.69 11.49
CA THR A 751 -25.84 9.34 10.21
C THR A 751 -26.40 8.06 9.58
N THR A 752 -27.08 7.21 10.35
CA THR A 752 -27.57 5.90 9.93
C THR A 752 -29.07 5.72 10.23
N PRO A 753 -29.90 5.21 9.29
CA PRO A 753 -31.29 4.91 9.58
C PRO A 753 -31.41 3.66 10.47
N GLY A 754 -32.34 3.68 11.39
CA GLY A 754 -32.55 2.68 12.45
C GLY A 754 -31.82 2.98 13.75
N SER A 755 -31.02 4.04 13.83
CA SER A 755 -30.31 4.43 15.07
C SER A 755 -31.27 4.64 16.23
N PHE A 756 -30.85 4.21 17.41
CA PHE A 756 -31.63 4.28 18.65
C PHE A 756 -31.04 5.34 19.57
N GLY A 757 -31.87 6.29 20.02
CA GLY A 757 -31.48 7.34 20.96
C GLY A 757 -32.33 7.32 22.22
N ILE A 758 -31.69 7.64 23.35
CA ILE A 758 -32.31 7.80 24.66
C ILE A 758 -32.15 9.27 25.06
N PHE A 759 -33.22 9.89 25.52
CA PHE A 759 -33.23 11.28 25.96
C PHE A 759 -33.89 11.33 27.32
N ASP A 760 -33.13 11.74 28.33
CA ASP A 760 -33.49 11.58 29.73
C ASP A 760 -33.25 12.86 30.51
N ILE A 761 -34.24 13.28 31.28
CA ILE A 761 -34.14 14.44 32.16
C ILE A 761 -33.93 13.98 33.59
N ASP A 762 -32.87 14.51 34.21
CA ASP A 762 -32.58 14.33 35.62
C ASP A 762 -32.76 15.63 36.40
N TYR A 763 -33.23 15.50 37.64
CA TYR A 763 -33.35 16.58 38.63
C TYR A 763 -34.22 17.80 38.20
N GLY A 764 -35.25 17.58 37.36
CA GLY A 764 -36.16 18.64 36.91
C GLY A 764 -37.20 19.03 37.98
N ASP A 765 -37.98 18.08 38.49
CA ASP A 765 -39.00 18.32 39.52
C ASP A 765 -38.56 17.80 40.90
N THR A 766 -38.14 18.72 41.77
CA THR A 766 -37.62 18.45 43.12
C THR A 766 -38.64 18.75 44.24
N GLY A 767 -39.82 19.28 43.89
CA GLY A 767 -40.96 19.48 44.77
C GLY A 767 -41.26 20.96 45.14
N PRO A 768 -42.45 21.25 45.71
CA PRO A 768 -43.00 22.61 45.78
C PRO A 768 -42.32 23.56 46.79
N ALA A 769 -41.34 23.06 47.55
CA ALA A 769 -40.53 23.88 48.45
C ALA A 769 -39.32 24.50 47.72
N ASP A 770 -38.95 23.96 46.56
CA ASP A 770 -37.87 24.42 45.72
C ASP A 770 -38.40 25.38 44.63
N PRO A 771 -37.98 26.66 44.62
CA PRO A 771 -38.40 27.62 43.61
C PRO A 771 -37.86 27.34 42.19
N SER A 772 -36.84 26.47 42.02
CA SER A 772 -36.33 26.06 40.70
C SER A 772 -36.95 24.76 40.18
N SER A 773 -37.80 24.11 40.98
CA SER A 773 -38.49 22.88 40.60
C SER A 773 -39.39 23.11 39.38
N VAL A 774 -39.25 22.25 38.36
CA VAL A 774 -40.00 22.36 37.12
C VAL A 774 -40.52 21.01 36.64
N ASP A 775 -41.80 20.97 36.26
CA ASP A 775 -42.43 19.82 35.61
C ASP A 775 -42.05 19.82 34.13
N THR A 776 -41.14 18.94 33.74
CA THR A 776 -40.42 19.03 32.46
C THR A 776 -41.12 18.32 31.31
N THR A 777 -40.86 18.78 30.08
CA THR A 777 -41.36 18.15 28.86
C THR A 777 -40.26 18.02 27.82
N LEU A 778 -40.27 16.92 27.06
CA LEU A 778 -39.37 16.66 25.93
C LEU A 778 -40.12 16.52 24.61
N ARG A 779 -39.54 17.07 23.53
CA ARG A 779 -39.98 16.85 22.13
C ARG A 779 -38.81 16.62 21.20
N ILE A 780 -38.99 15.68 20.27
CA ILE A 780 -38.02 15.41 19.20
C ILE A 780 -38.61 15.87 17.86
N TYR A 781 -37.80 16.54 17.04
CA TYR A 781 -38.14 17.01 15.70
C TYR A 781 -37.22 16.41 14.64
N ASP A 782 -37.78 16.16 13.45
CA ASP A 782 -37.01 15.80 12.26
C ASP A 782 -36.34 17.01 11.58
N SER A 783 -35.52 16.75 10.56
CA SER A 783 -34.77 17.78 9.82
C SER A 783 -35.67 18.77 9.05
N ALA A 784 -36.95 18.45 8.86
CA ALA A 784 -37.95 19.34 8.26
C ALA A 784 -38.77 20.12 9.31
N GLY A 785 -38.47 19.93 10.61
CA GLY A 785 -39.11 20.60 11.74
C GLY A 785 -40.45 19.97 12.17
N ASN A 786 -40.75 18.74 11.74
CA ASN A 786 -41.96 18.04 12.19
C ASN A 786 -41.67 17.29 13.50
N SER A 787 -42.56 17.41 14.49
CA SER A 787 -42.43 16.67 15.75
C SER A 787 -42.74 15.19 15.55
N ILE A 788 -41.82 14.34 15.99
CA ILE A 788 -41.87 12.89 15.76
C ILE A 788 -42.08 12.09 17.05
N ARG A 789 -41.76 12.66 18.21
CA ARG A 789 -42.03 12.06 19.53
C ARG A 789 -42.03 13.12 20.62
N SER A 790 -42.80 12.89 21.70
CA SER A 790 -42.84 13.77 22.87
C SER A 790 -43.16 13.00 24.14
N SER A 791 -42.73 13.51 25.29
CA SER A 791 -43.03 12.98 26.62
C SER A 791 -43.05 14.10 27.66
N SER A 792 -43.75 13.88 28.77
CA SER A 792 -43.78 14.79 29.92
C SER A 792 -43.83 14.07 31.26
N LEU A 793 -43.87 12.73 31.25
CA LEU A 793 -43.98 11.93 32.46
C LEU A 793 -43.25 10.61 32.24
N SER A 794 -42.58 10.13 33.27
CA SER A 794 -41.92 8.83 33.22
C SER A 794 -41.84 8.18 34.61
N SER A 795 -41.48 6.90 34.66
CA SER A 795 -41.18 6.24 35.94
C SER A 795 -39.85 6.76 36.45
N THR A 796 -39.69 6.98 37.76
CA THR A 796 -38.42 7.34 38.43
C THR A 796 -37.35 6.24 38.36
N SER A 797 -37.64 5.14 37.66
CA SER A 797 -36.71 4.04 37.38
C SER A 797 -36.25 4.02 35.92
N SER A 798 -36.85 4.84 35.05
CA SER A 798 -36.36 5.08 33.69
C SER A 798 -35.12 5.95 33.81
N GLY A 799 -34.12 5.79 32.94
CA GLY A 799 -32.94 6.66 33.00
C GLY A 799 -31.89 6.30 34.07
N GLN A 800 -32.29 5.59 35.14
CA GLN A 800 -31.48 5.18 36.30
C GLN A 800 -31.42 6.22 37.43
N GLY A 801 -30.24 6.55 37.97
CA GLY A 801 -30.06 7.19 39.28
C GLY A 801 -30.47 8.66 39.43
N GLY A 802 -30.81 9.35 38.32
CA GLY A 802 -31.04 10.80 38.29
C GLY A 802 -32.49 11.28 38.19
N SER A 803 -33.45 10.41 37.84
CA SER A 803 -34.87 10.79 37.72
C SER A 803 -35.57 10.79 39.09
N THR A 804 -35.62 11.96 39.73
CA THR A 804 -36.07 12.13 41.12
C THR A 804 -37.60 12.25 41.28
N SER A 805 -38.33 12.54 40.21
CA SER A 805 -39.80 12.65 40.19
C SER A 805 -40.40 12.00 38.93
N VAL A 806 -41.69 11.66 38.99
CA VAL A 806 -42.43 11.16 37.80
C VAL A 806 -42.67 12.25 36.76
N ASN A 807 -42.43 13.50 37.13
CA ASN A 807 -42.52 14.70 36.29
C ASN A 807 -41.20 14.98 35.54
N ASP A 808 -40.20 14.11 35.69
CA ASP A 808 -38.99 14.12 34.88
C ASP A 808 -39.25 13.37 33.55
N ALA A 809 -39.07 14.09 32.43
CA ALA A 809 -39.43 13.61 31.12
C ALA A 809 -38.38 12.68 30.52
N TYR A 810 -38.83 11.59 29.89
CA TYR A 810 -37.96 10.57 29.32
C TYR A 810 -38.50 10.08 27.98
N ILE A 811 -37.61 9.91 26.99
CA ILE A 811 -37.92 9.45 25.63
C ILE A 811 -36.90 8.43 25.16
N GLN A 812 -37.39 7.36 24.53
CA GLN A 812 -36.61 6.53 23.62
C GLN A 812 -37.20 6.60 22.22
N HIS A 813 -36.35 6.70 21.20
CA HIS A 813 -36.77 6.80 19.81
C HIS A 813 -35.83 6.08 18.85
N THR A 814 -36.41 5.58 17.77
CA THR A 814 -35.68 4.96 16.66
C THR A 814 -35.85 5.82 15.42
N PHE A 815 -34.74 6.36 14.93
CA PHE A 815 -34.71 7.30 13.81
C PHE A 815 -34.70 6.52 12.50
N THR A 816 -35.73 6.65 11.68
CA THR A 816 -35.88 5.82 10.46
C THR A 816 -35.19 6.40 9.23
N THR A 817 -34.63 7.62 9.31
CA THR A 817 -33.93 8.32 8.23
C THR A 817 -32.68 9.03 8.77
N PRO A 818 -31.56 9.12 8.03
CA PRO A 818 -30.42 9.95 8.41
C PRO A 818 -30.73 11.43 8.28
N GLY A 819 -30.05 12.26 9.09
CA GLY A 819 -30.15 13.71 9.05
C GLY A 819 -29.92 14.36 10.42
N THR A 820 -30.04 15.68 10.47
CA THR A 820 -29.99 16.43 11.73
C THR A 820 -31.36 16.41 12.41
N TYR A 821 -31.37 16.04 13.68
CA TYR A 821 -32.54 15.99 14.54
C TYR A 821 -32.39 16.97 15.69
N TYR A 822 -33.51 17.31 16.31
CA TYR A 822 -33.55 18.29 17.40
C TYR A 822 -34.31 17.74 18.59
N VAL A 823 -33.85 18.06 19.79
CA VAL A 823 -34.55 17.80 21.05
C VAL A 823 -34.83 19.13 21.76
N GLU A 824 -36.10 19.36 22.10
CA GLU A 824 -36.61 20.55 22.80
C GLU A 824 -36.98 20.16 24.24
N VAL A 825 -36.57 21.01 25.18
CA VAL A 825 -36.93 20.94 26.60
C VAL A 825 -37.86 22.11 26.94
N GLY A 826 -38.96 21.82 27.63
CA GLY A 826 -39.99 22.77 28.03
C GLY A 826 -40.58 22.43 29.39
N GLN A 827 -41.61 23.16 29.84
CA GLN A 827 -42.40 22.81 31.04
C GLN A 827 -43.84 22.44 30.72
N TRP A 828 -44.52 21.66 31.57
CA TRP A 828 -45.90 21.24 31.33
C TRP A 828 -46.89 22.42 31.28
N PRO A 829 -47.86 22.46 30.33
CA PRO A 829 -48.21 21.46 29.32
C PRO A 829 -47.56 21.75 27.96
N PHE A 830 -46.23 21.91 27.92
CA PHE A 830 -45.41 22.37 26.80
C PHE A 830 -45.42 23.89 26.58
N ASP A 831 -45.24 24.63 27.68
CA ASP A 831 -44.96 26.06 27.71
C ASP A 831 -43.45 26.32 27.87
N PRO A 832 -42.99 27.54 27.56
CA PRO A 832 -41.62 27.97 27.85
C PRO A 832 -41.24 27.79 29.33
N LEU A 833 -40.01 27.35 29.58
CA LEU A 833 -39.46 27.14 30.92
C LEU A 833 -39.48 28.45 31.71
N ALA A 834 -40.06 28.44 32.91
CA ALA A 834 -40.09 29.63 33.75
C ALA A 834 -38.68 30.11 34.12
N ALA A 835 -38.50 31.42 34.23
CA ALA A 835 -37.21 32.00 34.58
C ALA A 835 -36.72 31.49 35.95
N GLY A 836 -35.56 30.84 35.97
CA GLY A 836 -34.94 30.26 37.16
C GLY A 836 -35.23 28.78 37.41
N ALA A 837 -35.90 28.07 36.50
CA ALA A 837 -36.03 26.61 36.49
C ALA A 837 -34.70 25.92 36.12
N THR A 838 -34.43 24.69 36.59
CA THR A 838 -33.17 23.95 36.31
C THR A 838 -33.40 22.48 35.99
N TYR A 839 -32.55 21.89 35.14
CA TYR A 839 -32.59 20.45 34.79
C TYR A 839 -31.24 19.94 34.23
N THR A 840 -31.09 18.62 34.12
CA THR A 840 -29.99 17.95 33.40
C THR A 840 -30.56 17.06 32.29
N LEU A 841 -29.99 17.09 31.07
CA LEU A 841 -30.40 16.29 29.92
C LEU A 841 -29.28 15.30 29.52
N ASN A 842 -29.55 14.00 29.52
CA ASN A 842 -28.68 12.98 28.96
C ASN A 842 -29.15 12.57 27.56
N VAL A 843 -28.21 12.43 26.62
CA VAL A 843 -28.45 12.10 25.20
C VAL A 843 -27.57 10.94 24.73
#